data_AF-A0A3M7QCI8-F1
#
_entry.id   AF-A0A3M7QCI8-F1
#
_cell.length_a   1.000
_cell.length_b   1.000
_cell.length_c   1.000
_cell.angle_alpha   90.00
_cell.angle_beta   90.00
_cell.angle_gamma   90.00
#
_symmetry.space_group_name_H-M   'P 1'
#
loop_
_entity.id
_entity.type
_entity.pdbx_description
1 polymer ?
#
loop_
_entity_poly.entity_id
_entity_poly.type
_entity_poly.pdbx_seq_one_letter_code
_entity_poly.pdbx_strand_id
1 'polypeptide(L)'
;MNIIFFLFLLLINCLDSTLDILYPFGSELGDDVMFKNDDEFLGPFDIAIEFPFFNKSFSSLFINTNGLISFKNGISSFTPIPFPIYNVTGVAPFWNDIDTRKGGDIFFRSVTDFNTLNQIGSDIRSSFSDFANFRPSWALIVTWFQVAQYSQSINFPKNTFQALISTNGRHSFTIFNYHKLEWSRSGNYNKHAQAGFNAGDGIIHYALNRSFTPSVTNIVSESNVNKPGRWIFRIDDQSIEEGGCNTQGYVTLSPFVLYFIGGEEVLVTGPCFDIVQDEAKIIIDSYDEIECQIIDSNSCKFRTPLFKKNGRMPLILRVNDNQTFHANIYTKDESIQSKINGLRPYFFKTNESNEQLNLEWHNDIKNQLYDIYVIRISENDSVSVKLIESNLGESFISINSSLLFFDDSSNIIENCYLAIGIKKTLNTQIQLKNYLFIYNFFVLNSNLVESRNQKINFFFDSYCENWASDQPDPTPYLEGLPPCWPILPSAVNVPESFGDFVQDKACNPSRPQGCSSFHPGSNVCYRSQSSFTLNSFTAGQQCCYDSQNNLLVGPPGGGTLDMAHTDEKPISHFFDDVVAYFFCCKFSDNCNKYYEKRPSDDGSRWTPPSPGGGSGDPHYTTFDGVEYTFNGLGEYLFFEINEINFTCQVRTSTLKLNGFAASEGTVFRAIAIRGDSNTDSIQIELDLANNVLIYINGIVVDFTSEYINLKQLTLKLNNATDIELTYWQGINFQILLTPQKNALLIFSSVDFKFKNKIKGLLGNFNGIQTDDFRLPDGTVLNLDKNNDRDIFQNFGQKWLVNSESSIFIYQQGFQHSNYVDLSYIPKFVQDGIIFSNSSLESLAREKCGENIKCLYDVSVTLDIEIGILSLKFDKKIEVFQQDLANISQALENFEKPNNETETSFLDTELPLSSSTKTLSSSSIETSESPSIEASQSSSTKTLSFSDTELPLSSSFKTLSFLSTKPSQYFSSERVSSSPTDKSSHTFTTTKINIQSRSSRIGFGQFGKTLVSFISLLFVLNFS
;
A
#
# COMPACT_ATOMS: atom_id res chain seq x y z
N MET A 1 -44.28 46.27 18.74
CA MET A 1 -43.33 45.77 17.72
C MET A 1 -42.78 44.40 18.06
N ASN A 2 -41.99 44.20 19.12
CA ASN A 2 -41.21 42.96 19.31
C ASN A 2 -42.04 41.65 19.29
N ILE A 3 -43.26 41.62 19.83
CA ILE A 3 -44.16 40.45 19.74
C ILE A 3 -44.54 40.10 18.29
N ILE A 4 -44.74 41.12 17.43
CA ILE A 4 -45.01 40.92 16.00
C ILE A 4 -43.76 40.40 15.29
N PHE A 5 -42.57 40.89 15.66
CA PHE A 5 -41.30 40.39 15.09
C PHE A 5 -41.01 38.94 15.50
N PHE A 6 -41.34 38.56 16.74
CA PHE A 6 -41.23 37.18 17.24
C PHE A 6 -42.26 36.25 16.58
N LEU A 7 -43.48 36.72 16.35
CA LEU A 7 -44.48 36.01 15.53
C LEU A 7 -44.06 35.88 14.07
N PHE A 8 -43.38 36.88 13.50
CA PHE A 8 -42.86 36.81 12.14
C PHE A 8 -41.72 35.79 12.01
N LEU A 9 -40.82 35.71 13.00
CA LEU A 9 -39.80 34.65 13.08
C LEU A 9 -40.39 33.25 13.31
N LEU A 10 -41.49 33.14 14.07
CA LEU A 10 -42.22 31.87 14.21
C LEU A 10 -43.00 31.49 12.93
N LEU A 11 -43.45 32.46 12.14
CA LEU A 11 -44.10 32.23 10.84
C LEU A 11 -43.11 31.87 9.73
N ILE A 12 -41.89 32.42 9.74
CA ILE A 12 -40.80 32.02 8.84
C ILE A 12 -40.41 30.55 9.09
N ASN A 13 -40.50 30.07 10.34
CA ASN A 13 -40.29 28.65 10.69
C ASN A 13 -41.56 27.79 10.57
N CYS A 14 -42.57 28.21 9.80
CA CYS A 14 -43.84 27.48 9.61
C CYS A 14 -44.21 27.23 8.13
N LEU A 15 -43.24 27.39 7.23
CA LEU A 15 -43.25 26.99 5.83
C LEU A 15 -41.83 26.42 5.54
N ASP A 16 -41.61 25.16 5.19
CA ASP A 16 -42.53 24.04 4.98
C ASP A 16 -41.95 22.76 5.63
N SER A 17 -42.49 22.34 6.78
CA SER A 17 -42.00 21.19 7.55
C SER A 17 -42.57 19.85 7.04
N THR A 18 -42.63 19.65 5.72
CA THR A 18 -43.18 18.43 5.10
C THR A 18 -42.24 17.74 4.11
N LEU A 19 -41.13 18.37 3.71
CA LEU A 19 -40.26 17.91 2.62
C LEU A 19 -38.97 17.17 3.07
N ASP A 20 -38.90 16.70 4.33
CA ASP A 20 -37.75 16.09 5.06
C ASP A 20 -36.86 15.05 4.33
N ILE A 21 -37.29 14.52 3.19
CA ILE A 21 -36.54 13.54 2.39
C ILE A 21 -35.73 14.16 1.24
N LEU A 22 -36.17 15.33 0.74
CA LEU A 22 -35.59 16.00 -0.41
C LEU A 22 -34.35 16.81 0.01
N TYR A 23 -33.35 16.87 -0.87
CA TYR A 23 -32.31 17.89 -0.77
C TYR A 23 -32.93 19.28 -1.03
N PRO A 24 -32.52 20.34 -0.29
CA PRO A 24 -33.06 21.70 -0.48
C PRO A 24 -32.94 22.18 -1.92
N PHE A 25 -34.05 22.61 -2.50
CA PHE A 25 -34.22 23.04 -3.90
C PHE A 25 -35.07 24.33 -3.95
N GLY A 26 -35.00 25.07 -5.05
CA GLY A 26 -35.70 26.34 -5.24
C GLY A 26 -34.79 27.46 -5.77
N SER A 27 -35.35 28.44 -6.48
CA SER A 27 -34.56 29.54 -7.09
C SER A 27 -33.90 30.45 -6.06
N GLU A 28 -34.44 30.51 -4.84
CA GLU A 28 -33.83 31.16 -3.67
C GLU A 28 -32.54 30.47 -3.19
N LEU A 29 -32.30 29.22 -3.60
CA LEU A 29 -31.05 28.48 -3.39
C LEU A 29 -30.14 28.47 -4.65
N GLY A 30 -30.54 29.19 -5.70
CA GLY A 30 -29.82 29.26 -6.97
C GLY A 30 -30.20 28.20 -8.00
N ASP A 31 -31.32 27.50 -7.84
CA ASP A 31 -31.79 26.55 -8.84
C ASP A 31 -32.40 27.25 -10.06
N ASP A 32 -31.97 26.82 -11.25
CA ASP A 32 -32.63 27.12 -12.51
C ASP A 32 -33.99 26.40 -12.57
N VAL A 33 -34.94 27.01 -13.27
CA VAL A 33 -36.30 26.47 -13.44
C VAL A 33 -36.57 26.20 -14.91
N MET A 34 -36.95 24.98 -15.24
CA MET A 34 -37.37 24.65 -16.61
C MET A 34 -38.66 25.40 -16.97
N PHE A 35 -38.66 26.05 -18.14
CA PHE A 35 -39.87 26.72 -18.64
C PHE A 35 -41.04 25.75 -18.75
N LYS A 36 -42.24 26.25 -18.43
CA LYS A 36 -43.51 25.50 -18.45
C LYS A 36 -43.77 24.88 -19.83
N ASN A 37 -43.47 23.59 -19.96
CA ASN A 37 -43.55 22.86 -21.21
C ASN A 37 -43.99 21.40 -20.99
N ASP A 38 -43.96 20.63 -22.08
CA ASP A 38 -44.66 19.36 -22.31
C ASP A 38 -43.80 18.59 -23.33
N ASP A 39 -43.44 17.35 -23.05
CA ASP A 39 -42.64 16.47 -23.94
C ASP A 39 -41.27 17.00 -24.38
N GLU A 40 -40.65 17.86 -23.58
CA GLU A 40 -39.46 18.63 -23.98
C GLU A 40 -38.26 18.39 -23.06
N PHE A 41 -37.09 18.88 -23.46
CA PHE A 41 -35.85 18.74 -22.69
C PHE A 41 -35.00 20.01 -22.71
N LEU A 42 -34.13 20.16 -21.71
CA LEU A 42 -33.04 21.12 -21.68
C LEU A 42 -31.70 20.39 -21.80
N GLY A 43 -30.74 21.01 -22.49
CA GLY A 43 -29.38 20.51 -22.67
C GLY A 43 -28.87 20.66 -24.12
N PRO A 44 -27.64 20.22 -24.41
CA PRO A 44 -26.71 19.57 -23.47
C PRO A 44 -26.23 20.54 -22.39
N PHE A 45 -26.16 20.05 -21.15
CA PHE A 45 -25.43 20.68 -20.06
C PHE A 45 -24.08 19.98 -19.90
N ASP A 46 -22.99 20.74 -19.88
CA ASP A 46 -21.65 20.20 -19.68
C ASP A 46 -21.46 19.73 -18.23
N ILE A 47 -20.82 18.58 -18.06
CA ILE A 47 -20.42 18.04 -16.76
C ILE A 47 -18.96 18.45 -16.53
N ALA A 48 -18.66 19.06 -15.38
CA ALA A 48 -17.34 19.64 -15.09
C ALA A 48 -16.20 18.62 -14.90
N ILE A 49 -16.54 17.33 -14.88
CA ILE A 49 -15.68 16.15 -14.73
C ILE A 49 -16.35 15.01 -15.51
N GLU A 50 -15.62 13.99 -15.93
CA GLU A 50 -16.28 12.82 -16.56
C GLU A 50 -17.26 12.15 -15.60
N PHE A 51 -18.39 11.71 -16.13
CA PHE A 51 -19.42 10.97 -15.39
C PHE A 51 -19.51 9.52 -15.90
N PRO A 52 -18.83 8.56 -15.24
CA PRO A 52 -19.02 7.14 -15.51
C PRO A 52 -20.48 6.70 -15.30
N PHE A 53 -21.03 5.95 -16.26
CA PHE A 53 -22.35 5.32 -16.17
C PHE A 53 -22.39 4.06 -17.07
N PHE A 54 -22.64 2.88 -16.49
CA PHE A 54 -22.61 1.59 -17.22
C PHE A 54 -21.31 1.35 -18.03
N ASN A 55 -20.16 1.48 -17.36
CA ASN A 55 -18.79 1.35 -17.88
C ASN A 55 -18.51 2.21 -19.14
N LYS A 56 -19.15 3.40 -19.20
CA LYS A 56 -18.98 4.43 -20.24
C LYS A 56 -18.92 5.81 -19.58
N SER A 57 -17.92 6.64 -19.89
CA SER A 57 -17.89 8.05 -19.45
C SER A 57 -18.82 8.93 -20.30
N PHE A 58 -19.41 9.93 -19.65
CA PHE A 58 -20.18 11.00 -20.30
C PHE A 58 -19.72 12.37 -19.83
N SER A 59 -19.65 13.34 -20.74
CA SER A 59 -19.24 14.72 -20.46
C SER A 59 -20.39 15.73 -20.55
N SER A 60 -21.60 15.29 -20.93
CA SER A 60 -22.80 16.13 -20.98
C SER A 60 -24.07 15.35 -20.71
N LEU A 61 -25.16 16.06 -20.38
CA LEU A 61 -26.47 15.49 -20.09
C LEU A 61 -27.63 16.38 -20.54
N PHE A 62 -28.84 15.81 -20.54
CA PHE A 62 -30.10 16.46 -20.83
C PHE A 62 -31.11 16.16 -19.71
N ILE A 63 -31.98 17.13 -19.38
CA ILE A 63 -33.06 17.01 -18.39
C ILE A 63 -34.39 17.11 -19.11
N ASN A 64 -35.29 16.14 -18.95
CA ASN A 64 -36.59 16.09 -19.64
C ASN A 64 -37.79 16.31 -18.69
N THR A 65 -38.84 16.99 -19.19
CA THR A 65 -40.10 17.23 -18.46
C THR A 65 -40.68 15.97 -17.83
N ASN A 66 -40.58 14.87 -18.56
CA ASN A 66 -41.29 13.62 -18.29
C ASN A 66 -40.56 12.72 -17.27
N GLY A 67 -39.55 13.20 -16.54
CA GLY A 67 -38.95 12.47 -15.41
C GLY A 67 -37.75 11.59 -15.78
N LEU A 68 -36.95 12.04 -16.74
CA LEU A 68 -35.76 11.36 -17.27
C LEU A 68 -34.57 12.33 -17.35
N ILE A 69 -33.37 11.84 -17.04
CA ILE A 69 -32.07 12.48 -17.30
C ILE A 69 -31.33 11.58 -18.29
N SER A 70 -30.81 12.10 -19.41
CA SER A 70 -30.15 11.31 -20.45
C SER A 70 -28.79 11.86 -20.86
N PHE A 71 -27.85 11.00 -21.25
CA PHE A 71 -26.43 11.36 -21.45
C PHE A 71 -25.94 11.38 -22.91
N LYS A 72 -26.76 10.93 -23.87
CA LYS A 72 -26.38 10.92 -25.31
C LYS A 72 -27.19 11.87 -26.16
N ASN A 73 -28.51 11.85 -25.98
CA ASN A 73 -29.48 12.62 -26.74
C ASN A 73 -30.53 13.17 -25.77
N GLY A 74 -31.07 14.35 -26.05
CA GLY A 74 -32.32 14.78 -25.42
C GLY A 74 -33.48 13.89 -25.86
N ILE A 75 -34.36 13.53 -24.92
CA ILE A 75 -35.47 12.60 -25.15
C ILE A 75 -36.80 13.31 -24.91
N SER A 76 -37.64 13.37 -25.94
CA SER A 76 -39.01 13.92 -25.91
C SER A 76 -40.10 12.84 -25.77
N SER A 77 -39.73 11.57 -25.69
CA SER A 77 -40.71 10.48 -25.62
C SER A 77 -41.48 10.49 -24.29
N PHE A 78 -42.78 10.74 -24.38
CA PHE A 78 -43.73 10.79 -23.25
C PHE A 78 -44.29 9.45 -22.83
N THR A 79 -44.44 8.53 -23.79
CA THR A 79 -44.99 7.19 -23.54
C THR A 79 -43.92 6.34 -22.84
N PRO A 80 -44.14 5.85 -21.60
CA PRO A 80 -43.17 4.98 -20.95
C PRO A 80 -43.01 3.65 -21.70
N ILE A 81 -41.82 3.09 -21.63
CA ILE A 81 -41.48 1.77 -22.19
C ILE A 81 -40.66 1.05 -21.10
N PRO A 82 -40.91 -0.23 -20.81
CA PRO A 82 -40.08 -0.96 -19.86
C PRO A 82 -38.65 -1.07 -20.39
N PHE A 83 -37.67 -0.97 -19.51
CA PHE A 83 -36.27 -1.22 -19.87
C PHE A 83 -36.04 -2.73 -20.16
N PRO A 84 -35.06 -3.09 -21.02
CA PRO A 84 -34.09 -2.24 -21.68
C PRO A 84 -34.63 -1.55 -22.95
N ILE A 85 -34.04 -0.39 -23.30
CA ILE A 85 -34.37 0.37 -24.52
C ILE A 85 -33.11 0.72 -25.29
N TYR A 86 -33.12 0.52 -26.61
CA TYR A 86 -32.02 0.93 -27.49
C TYR A 86 -31.99 2.44 -27.73
N ASN A 87 -30.80 3.02 -27.79
CA ASN A 87 -30.50 4.46 -28.01
C ASN A 87 -31.04 5.45 -26.94
N VAL A 88 -31.50 4.97 -25.78
CA VAL A 88 -31.94 5.81 -24.64
C VAL A 88 -31.01 5.59 -23.44
N THR A 89 -29.82 6.20 -23.43
CA THR A 89 -28.89 6.10 -22.28
C THR A 89 -29.28 7.12 -21.21
N GLY A 90 -29.72 6.69 -20.02
CA GLY A 90 -30.16 7.62 -18.97
C GLY A 90 -30.66 7.01 -17.64
N VAL A 91 -30.97 7.93 -16.73
CA VAL A 91 -31.43 7.75 -15.34
C VAL A 91 -32.88 8.23 -15.26
N ALA A 92 -33.80 7.33 -14.90
CA ALA A 92 -35.24 7.60 -14.80
C ALA A 92 -35.72 7.48 -13.34
N PRO A 93 -35.83 8.57 -12.56
CA PRO A 93 -36.50 8.52 -11.25
C PRO A 93 -37.98 8.12 -11.38
N PHE A 94 -38.70 8.69 -12.35
CA PHE A 94 -40.13 8.44 -12.56
C PHE A 94 -40.56 8.89 -13.96
N TRP A 95 -40.21 8.11 -14.99
CA TRP A 95 -40.48 8.48 -16.38
C TRP A 95 -41.95 8.26 -16.74
N ASN A 96 -42.69 9.36 -16.95
CA ASN A 96 -44.11 9.40 -17.28
C ASN A 96 -44.52 10.74 -17.93
N ASP A 97 -45.63 10.72 -18.64
CA ASP A 97 -46.22 11.81 -19.43
C ASP A 97 -46.73 12.98 -18.52
N ILE A 98 -45.92 14.06 -18.44
CA ILE A 98 -46.00 15.19 -17.48
C ILE A 98 -46.20 16.52 -18.22
N ASP A 99 -47.28 17.24 -17.87
CA ASP A 99 -47.57 18.58 -18.38
C ASP A 99 -47.37 19.62 -17.28
N THR A 100 -46.18 20.20 -17.19
CA THR A 100 -45.87 21.26 -16.20
C THR A 100 -46.73 22.51 -16.36
N ARG A 101 -47.34 22.71 -17.55
CA ARG A 101 -48.30 23.80 -17.83
C ARG A 101 -49.64 23.56 -17.11
N LYS A 102 -49.93 22.34 -16.63
CA LYS A 102 -51.07 22.04 -15.72
C LYS A 102 -50.69 22.12 -14.24
N GLY A 103 -49.42 22.20 -13.89
CA GLY A 103 -48.96 22.37 -12.51
C GLY A 103 -47.61 21.73 -12.23
N GLY A 104 -46.94 22.28 -11.23
CA GLY A 104 -45.61 21.87 -10.81
C GLY A 104 -44.49 22.42 -11.67
N ASP A 105 -43.30 22.41 -11.10
CA ASP A 105 -42.10 23.07 -11.59
C ASP A 105 -40.92 22.09 -11.52
N ILE A 106 -39.95 22.25 -12.41
CA ILE A 106 -38.76 21.40 -12.45
C ILE A 106 -37.56 22.30 -12.16
N PHE A 107 -37.03 22.14 -10.95
CA PHE A 107 -35.87 22.87 -10.43
C PHE A 107 -34.62 22.03 -10.66
N PHE A 108 -33.51 22.65 -11.05
CA PHE A 108 -32.22 21.95 -11.15
C PHE A 108 -31.04 22.85 -10.81
N ARG A 109 -29.98 22.27 -10.25
CA ARG A 109 -28.67 22.92 -10.12
C ARG A 109 -27.50 21.95 -10.29
N SER A 110 -26.44 22.43 -10.93
CA SER A 110 -25.11 21.83 -10.83
C SER A 110 -24.50 22.21 -9.47
N VAL A 111 -23.94 21.24 -8.78
CA VAL A 111 -23.46 21.35 -7.40
C VAL A 111 -21.95 21.11 -7.37
N THR A 112 -21.21 22.16 -7.00
CA THR A 112 -19.76 22.12 -6.76
C THR A 112 -19.39 22.72 -5.39
N ASP A 113 -20.38 23.02 -4.54
CA ASP A 113 -20.14 23.58 -3.21
C ASP A 113 -19.80 22.48 -2.19
N PHE A 114 -18.85 22.77 -1.30
CA PHE A 114 -18.34 21.79 -0.35
C PHE A 114 -19.41 21.26 0.62
N ASN A 115 -20.40 22.07 1.03
CA ASN A 115 -21.36 21.67 2.05
C ASN A 115 -22.35 20.64 1.49
N THR A 116 -22.94 20.94 0.32
CA THR A 116 -23.85 20.01 -0.35
C THR A 116 -23.10 18.75 -0.81
N LEU A 117 -21.89 18.89 -1.39
CA LEU A 117 -21.08 17.72 -1.80
C LEU A 117 -20.68 16.84 -0.62
N ASN A 118 -20.34 17.40 0.55
CA ASN A 118 -20.03 16.61 1.73
C ASN A 118 -21.27 15.89 2.29
N GLN A 119 -22.46 16.52 2.24
CA GLN A 119 -23.73 15.86 2.61
C GLN A 119 -24.05 14.69 1.67
N ILE A 120 -23.97 14.91 0.35
CA ILE A 120 -24.14 13.88 -0.69
C ILE A 120 -23.16 12.73 -0.48
N GLY A 121 -21.88 13.05 -0.29
CA GLY A 121 -20.86 12.07 0.02
C GLY A 121 -21.13 11.32 1.32
N SER A 122 -21.77 11.94 2.32
CA SER A 122 -22.12 11.27 3.57
C SER A 122 -23.26 10.27 3.39
N ASP A 123 -24.32 10.64 2.68
CA ASP A 123 -25.43 9.73 2.32
C ASP A 123 -24.93 8.53 1.49
N ILE A 124 -23.96 8.75 0.60
CA ILE A 124 -23.33 7.68 -0.19
C ILE A 124 -22.48 6.77 0.70
N ARG A 125 -21.62 7.33 1.57
CA ARG A 125 -20.73 6.55 2.47
C ARG A 125 -21.46 5.70 3.50
N SER A 126 -22.63 6.12 3.97
CA SER A 126 -23.48 5.28 4.83
C SER A 126 -24.18 4.16 4.07
N SER A 127 -24.25 4.26 2.74
CA SER A 127 -24.96 3.31 1.87
C SER A 127 -24.02 2.33 1.15
N PHE A 128 -22.77 2.73 0.95
CA PHE A 128 -21.71 1.96 0.29
C PHE A 128 -20.40 2.10 1.06
N SER A 129 -19.92 0.98 1.57
CA SER A 129 -18.83 0.94 2.56
C SER A 129 -17.44 0.79 1.97
N ASP A 130 -17.31 0.09 0.83
CA ASP A 130 -16.11 0.07 -0.02
C ASP A 130 -15.71 1.49 -0.45
N PHE A 131 -16.67 2.41 -0.38
CA PHE A 131 -16.58 3.80 -0.75
C PHE A 131 -16.50 4.74 0.46
N ALA A 132 -16.07 4.27 1.64
CA ALA A 132 -15.84 5.12 2.83
C ALA A 132 -14.91 6.32 2.57
N ASN A 133 -13.96 6.18 1.62
CA ASN A 133 -13.08 7.26 1.18
C ASN A 133 -13.68 8.16 0.07
N PHE A 134 -14.84 7.82 -0.50
CA PHE A 134 -15.48 8.61 -1.55
C PHE A 134 -15.79 10.04 -1.09
N ARG A 135 -15.40 11.00 -1.93
CA ARG A 135 -15.68 12.43 -1.82
C ARG A 135 -16.12 12.88 -3.22
N PRO A 136 -17.38 13.24 -3.45
CA PRO A 136 -17.81 13.68 -4.78
C PRO A 136 -17.21 15.05 -5.10
N SER A 137 -16.83 15.23 -6.36
CA SER A 137 -16.29 16.49 -6.90
C SER A 137 -17.36 17.30 -7.63
N TRP A 138 -18.42 16.63 -8.10
CA TRP A 138 -19.54 17.24 -8.79
C TRP A 138 -20.84 16.45 -8.52
N ALA A 139 -21.96 17.14 -8.54
CA ALA A 139 -23.29 16.54 -8.61
C ALA A 139 -24.28 17.41 -9.41
N LEU A 140 -25.39 16.82 -9.82
CA LEU A 140 -26.58 17.52 -10.32
C LEU A 140 -27.77 17.12 -9.44
N ILE A 141 -28.54 18.10 -8.98
CA ILE A 141 -29.84 17.89 -8.33
C ILE A 141 -30.93 18.30 -9.33
N VAL A 142 -31.96 17.47 -9.50
CA VAL A 142 -33.16 17.77 -10.30
C VAL A 142 -34.42 17.39 -9.50
N THR A 143 -35.32 18.34 -9.29
CA THR A 143 -36.55 18.17 -8.50
C THR A 143 -37.78 18.46 -9.34
N TRP A 144 -38.60 17.44 -9.61
CA TRP A 144 -39.93 17.57 -10.20
C TRP A 144 -40.91 17.82 -9.06
N PHE A 145 -41.22 19.09 -8.79
CA PHE A 145 -42.02 19.52 -7.65
C PHE A 145 -43.49 19.71 -8.03
N GLN A 146 -44.40 18.97 -7.36
CA GLN A 146 -45.85 19.02 -7.56
C GLN A 146 -46.29 18.88 -9.04
N VAL A 147 -45.57 18.09 -9.82
CA VAL A 147 -45.81 17.93 -11.26
C VAL A 147 -47.15 17.26 -11.56
N ALA A 148 -47.86 17.86 -12.52
CA ALA A 148 -49.15 17.42 -13.00
C ALA A 148 -49.03 16.43 -14.16
N GLN A 149 -49.89 15.43 -14.14
CA GLN A 149 -50.05 14.43 -15.18
C GLN A 149 -50.69 15.06 -16.45
N TYR A 150 -50.24 14.65 -17.64
CA TYR A 150 -50.83 15.13 -18.91
C TYR A 150 -52.34 14.89 -19.01
N SER A 151 -53.00 15.76 -19.77
CA SER A 151 -54.44 15.75 -20.09
C SER A 151 -55.40 15.81 -18.88
N GLN A 152 -54.92 16.19 -17.70
CA GLN A 152 -55.75 16.34 -16.49
C GLN A 152 -56.03 17.80 -16.10
N SER A 153 -56.95 17.97 -15.16
CA SER A 153 -57.29 19.29 -14.59
C SER A 153 -56.22 19.80 -13.62
N ILE A 154 -56.17 21.12 -13.42
CA ILE A 154 -55.23 21.78 -12.49
C ILE A 154 -55.38 21.32 -11.01
N ASN A 155 -56.53 20.71 -10.69
CA ASN A 155 -56.93 20.19 -9.38
C ASN A 155 -56.69 18.68 -9.23
N PHE A 156 -56.09 18.01 -10.22
CA PHE A 156 -55.74 16.59 -10.13
C PHE A 156 -54.58 16.37 -9.14
N PRO A 157 -54.46 15.19 -8.49
CA PRO A 157 -53.32 14.83 -7.66
C PRO A 157 -51.96 15.02 -8.35
N LYS A 158 -50.91 15.25 -7.56
CA LYS A 158 -49.60 15.73 -8.05
C LYS A 158 -48.45 14.95 -7.43
N ASN A 159 -47.43 14.68 -8.23
CA ASN A 159 -46.25 13.93 -7.80
C ASN A 159 -45.12 14.90 -7.44
N THR A 160 -44.33 14.56 -6.41
CA THR A 160 -43.11 15.29 -6.02
C THR A 160 -41.99 14.28 -5.80
N PHE A 161 -40.96 14.36 -6.64
CA PHE A 161 -39.79 13.48 -6.61
C PHE A 161 -38.54 14.21 -7.08
N GLN A 162 -37.38 13.70 -6.68
CA GLN A 162 -36.07 14.28 -6.95
C GLN A 162 -35.09 13.19 -7.36
N ALA A 163 -34.27 13.47 -8.36
CA ALA A 163 -33.06 12.72 -8.66
C ALA A 163 -31.84 13.56 -8.35
N LEU A 164 -30.80 12.90 -7.86
CA LEU A 164 -29.48 13.48 -7.64
C LEU A 164 -28.48 12.51 -8.24
N ILE A 165 -27.63 12.97 -9.15
CA ILE A 165 -26.50 12.20 -9.68
C ILE A 165 -25.20 12.84 -9.20
N SER A 166 -24.19 12.05 -8.86
CA SER A 166 -22.95 12.54 -8.25
C SER A 166 -21.76 11.69 -8.64
N THR A 167 -20.57 12.29 -8.79
CA THR A 167 -19.34 11.57 -9.16
C THR A 167 -18.09 12.23 -8.57
N ASN A 168 -17.00 11.45 -8.50
CA ASN A 168 -15.63 11.94 -8.30
C ASN A 168 -14.75 11.76 -9.55
N GLY A 169 -15.34 11.44 -10.71
CA GLY A 169 -14.64 11.14 -11.96
C GLY A 169 -14.29 9.66 -12.15
N ARG A 170 -14.25 8.87 -11.07
CA ARG A 170 -13.99 7.41 -11.10
C ARG A 170 -15.24 6.60 -10.77
N HIS A 171 -15.98 7.00 -9.73
CA HIS A 171 -17.19 6.34 -9.27
C HIS A 171 -18.38 7.29 -9.27
N SER A 172 -19.55 6.78 -9.60
CA SER A 172 -20.76 7.55 -9.82
C SER A 172 -21.94 6.94 -9.10
N PHE A 173 -22.74 7.79 -8.45
CA PHE A 173 -23.86 7.38 -7.62
C PHE A 173 -25.12 8.17 -8.00
N THR A 174 -26.28 7.55 -7.77
CA THR A 174 -27.59 8.20 -7.89
C THR A 174 -28.37 8.08 -6.58
N ILE A 175 -28.97 9.17 -6.11
CA ILE A 175 -30.01 9.18 -5.08
C ILE A 175 -31.35 9.52 -5.75
N PHE A 176 -32.37 8.69 -5.53
CA PHE A 176 -33.77 9.08 -5.75
C PHE A 176 -34.42 9.40 -4.41
N ASN A 177 -35.11 10.54 -4.30
CA ASN A 177 -35.95 10.90 -3.15
C ASN A 177 -37.38 11.11 -3.63
N TYR A 178 -38.29 10.23 -3.20
CA TYR A 178 -39.73 10.33 -3.46
C TYR A 178 -40.41 10.91 -2.23
N HIS A 179 -40.95 12.14 -2.33
CA HIS A 179 -41.77 12.72 -1.26
C HIS A 179 -43.24 12.30 -1.39
N LYS A 180 -43.78 12.30 -2.62
CA LYS A 180 -45.20 11.99 -2.86
C LYS A 180 -45.43 11.45 -4.27
N LEU A 181 -46.10 10.30 -4.38
CA LEU A 181 -46.53 9.73 -5.67
C LEU A 181 -48.02 9.34 -5.56
N GLU A 182 -48.90 10.13 -6.15
CA GLU A 182 -50.37 9.94 -6.10
C GLU A 182 -50.94 9.30 -7.38
N TRP A 183 -50.22 9.39 -8.51
CA TRP A 183 -50.62 8.82 -9.78
C TRP A 183 -49.48 8.03 -10.43
N SER A 184 -49.81 6.87 -11.02
CA SER A 184 -48.84 5.95 -11.62
C SER A 184 -48.83 5.91 -13.15
N ARG A 185 -49.81 6.50 -13.84
CA ARG A 185 -49.97 6.49 -15.31
C ARG A 185 -50.57 7.80 -15.80
N SER A 186 -50.34 8.16 -17.07
CA SER A 186 -51.13 9.20 -17.74
C SER A 186 -52.54 8.71 -18.11
N GLY A 187 -53.48 9.64 -18.25
CA GLY A 187 -54.89 9.37 -18.47
C GLY A 187 -55.24 8.85 -19.86
N ASN A 188 -54.37 9.11 -20.85
CA ASN A 188 -54.61 8.74 -22.25
C ASN A 188 -54.07 7.36 -22.63
N TYR A 189 -53.22 6.74 -21.79
CA TYR A 189 -52.53 5.49 -22.11
C TYR A 189 -52.50 4.51 -20.95
N ASN A 190 -52.75 3.22 -21.21
CA ASN A 190 -52.75 2.18 -20.18
C ASN A 190 -51.34 1.65 -19.86
N LYS A 191 -50.41 2.55 -19.54
CA LYS A 191 -49.02 2.24 -19.17
C LYS A 191 -48.63 3.02 -17.91
N HIS A 192 -47.87 2.39 -17.03
CA HIS A 192 -47.41 3.03 -15.79
C HIS A 192 -45.98 3.57 -15.93
N ALA A 193 -45.56 4.41 -14.98
CA ALA A 193 -44.24 5.04 -14.96
C ALA A 193 -43.11 4.00 -14.96
N GLN A 194 -42.02 4.31 -15.66
CA GLN A 194 -40.79 3.52 -15.64
C GLN A 194 -39.76 4.19 -14.70
N ALA A 195 -39.18 3.43 -13.78
CA ALA A 195 -38.15 3.89 -12.84
C ALA A 195 -36.92 2.97 -12.88
N GLY A 196 -35.72 3.55 -12.86
CA GLY A 196 -34.44 2.84 -12.89
C GLY A 196 -33.42 3.45 -13.85
N PHE A 197 -32.60 2.59 -14.46
CA PHE A 197 -31.42 2.94 -15.24
C PHE A 197 -31.39 2.16 -16.56
N ASN A 198 -30.96 2.78 -17.66
CA ASN A 198 -30.85 2.11 -18.95
C ASN A 198 -29.58 2.54 -19.69
N ALA A 199 -28.75 1.57 -20.12
CA ALA A 199 -27.47 1.85 -20.76
C ALA A 199 -27.60 2.31 -22.23
N GLY A 200 -28.77 2.12 -22.84
CA GLY A 200 -29.06 2.52 -24.23
C GLY A 200 -28.53 1.57 -25.31
N ASP A 201 -27.98 0.41 -24.94
CA ASP A 201 -27.57 -0.66 -25.87
C ASP A 201 -28.68 -1.71 -26.11
N GLY A 202 -29.81 -1.61 -25.40
CA GLY A 202 -30.93 -2.55 -25.52
C GLY A 202 -30.74 -3.86 -24.75
N ILE A 203 -29.68 -3.97 -23.93
CA ILE A 203 -29.38 -5.15 -23.11
C ILE A 203 -29.26 -4.73 -21.65
N ILE A 204 -28.31 -3.84 -21.35
CA ILE A 204 -27.91 -3.48 -19.99
C ILE A 204 -28.86 -2.42 -19.43
N HIS A 205 -29.50 -2.78 -18.30
CA HIS A 205 -30.46 -1.94 -17.61
C HIS A 205 -30.66 -2.42 -16.17
N TYR A 206 -31.34 -1.60 -15.37
CA TYR A 206 -31.90 -1.96 -14.08
C TYR A 206 -33.27 -1.28 -13.96
N ALA A 207 -34.29 -1.99 -13.48
CA ALA A 207 -35.61 -1.44 -13.22
C ALA A 207 -35.91 -1.55 -11.73
N LEU A 208 -36.38 -0.46 -11.11
CA LEU A 208 -36.79 -0.51 -9.70
C LEU A 208 -37.93 -1.52 -9.52
N ASN A 209 -37.97 -2.16 -8.35
CA ASN A 209 -39.08 -3.03 -8.00
C ASN A 209 -40.42 -2.28 -8.17
N ARG A 210 -41.44 -2.97 -8.69
CA ARG A 210 -42.76 -2.42 -9.06
C ARG A 210 -42.77 -1.39 -10.21
N SER A 211 -41.63 -1.06 -10.83
CA SER A 211 -41.59 -0.23 -12.05
C SER A 211 -42.51 -0.77 -13.14
N PHE A 212 -43.12 0.13 -13.93
CA PHE A 212 -44.09 -0.18 -14.99
C PHE A 212 -45.37 -0.88 -14.52
N THR A 213 -45.63 -0.97 -13.21
CA THR A 213 -46.87 -1.52 -12.61
C THR A 213 -47.74 -0.44 -11.96
N PRO A 214 -49.03 -0.72 -11.66
CA PRO A 214 -49.87 0.18 -10.85
C PRO A 214 -49.25 0.58 -9.51
N SER A 215 -48.45 -0.31 -8.92
CA SER A 215 -47.84 -0.17 -7.59
C SER A 215 -46.48 0.56 -7.60
N VAL A 216 -46.06 1.16 -8.73
CA VAL A 216 -44.86 2.01 -8.79
C VAL A 216 -44.95 3.21 -7.83
N THR A 217 -46.14 3.63 -7.42
CA THR A 217 -46.33 4.63 -6.36
C THR A 217 -45.79 4.20 -4.99
N ASN A 218 -45.67 2.90 -4.72
CA ASN A 218 -45.27 2.37 -3.41
C ASN A 218 -43.78 2.59 -3.10
N ILE A 219 -42.96 2.99 -4.09
CA ILE A 219 -41.53 3.32 -3.88
C ILE A 219 -41.33 4.56 -2.99
N VAL A 220 -42.41 5.30 -2.69
CA VAL A 220 -42.46 6.36 -1.67
C VAL A 220 -42.42 5.82 -0.22
N SER A 221 -42.78 4.55 -0.03
CA SER A 221 -42.83 3.86 1.27
C SER A 221 -41.79 2.73 1.41
N GLU A 222 -41.07 2.44 0.33
CA GLU A 222 -40.03 1.41 0.24
C GLU A 222 -38.66 2.08 0.06
N SER A 223 -37.56 1.35 0.30
CA SER A 223 -36.19 1.87 0.27
C SER A 223 -35.19 0.69 0.27
N ASN A 224 -34.02 0.85 -0.37
CA ASN A 224 -32.88 -0.06 -0.18
C ASN A 224 -31.95 0.39 0.98
N VAL A 225 -31.86 1.69 1.25
CA VAL A 225 -31.06 2.29 2.33
C VAL A 225 -31.83 2.53 3.65
N ASN A 226 -32.88 1.74 3.90
CA ASN A 226 -33.72 1.77 5.12
C ASN A 226 -34.27 3.17 5.50
N LYS A 227 -34.45 4.07 4.53
CA LYS A 227 -35.09 5.39 4.70
C LYS A 227 -36.25 5.50 3.70
N PRO A 228 -37.51 5.23 4.11
CA PRO A 228 -38.66 5.13 3.20
C PRO A 228 -38.74 6.29 2.21
N GLY A 229 -38.86 5.98 0.92
CA GLY A 229 -38.88 6.95 -0.17
C GLY A 229 -37.50 7.35 -0.70
N ARG A 230 -36.40 6.97 -0.04
CA ARG A 230 -35.03 7.22 -0.51
C ARG A 230 -34.42 5.93 -1.05
N TRP A 231 -33.78 6.04 -2.19
CA TRP A 231 -33.06 4.94 -2.84
C TRP A 231 -31.70 5.43 -3.29
N ILE A 232 -30.63 4.67 -3.03
CA ILE A 232 -29.27 5.03 -3.46
C ILE A 232 -28.64 3.87 -4.22
N PHE A 233 -27.97 4.18 -5.32
CA PHE A 233 -27.37 3.23 -6.25
C PHE A 233 -25.97 3.67 -6.66
N ARG A 234 -25.02 2.74 -6.79
CA ARG A 234 -23.79 2.95 -7.56
C ARG A 234 -24.06 2.57 -9.01
N ILE A 235 -23.58 3.40 -9.92
CA ILE A 235 -24.00 3.39 -11.33
C ILE A 235 -22.85 3.48 -12.34
N ASP A 236 -21.59 3.60 -11.88
CA ASP A 236 -20.41 3.58 -12.76
C ASP A 236 -20.21 2.24 -13.46
N ASP A 237 -20.43 1.13 -12.77
CA ASP A 237 -20.16 -0.23 -13.23
C ASP A 237 -21.18 -0.78 -14.25
N GLN A 238 -20.89 -1.94 -14.86
CA GLN A 238 -21.77 -2.61 -15.83
C GLN A 238 -23.11 -3.07 -15.21
N SER A 239 -23.11 -3.38 -13.91
CA SER A 239 -24.30 -3.66 -13.12
C SER A 239 -24.60 -2.50 -12.17
N ILE A 240 -25.87 -2.20 -11.94
CA ILE A 240 -26.27 -1.26 -10.88
C ILE A 240 -26.16 -1.99 -9.54
N GLU A 241 -25.41 -1.39 -8.61
CA GLU A 241 -25.25 -1.89 -7.25
C GLU A 241 -26.24 -1.16 -6.33
N GLU A 242 -27.04 -1.92 -5.59
CA GLU A 242 -27.99 -1.36 -4.63
C GLU A 242 -27.29 -0.99 -3.31
N GLY A 243 -27.43 0.26 -2.88
CA GLY A 243 -26.90 0.72 -1.59
C GLY A 243 -27.77 0.26 -0.43
N GLY A 244 -27.15 0.08 0.73
CA GLY A 244 -27.81 -0.46 1.93
C GLY A 244 -27.08 -1.70 2.43
N CYS A 245 -27.80 -2.82 2.56
CA CYS A 245 -27.27 -4.09 3.02
C CYS A 245 -27.47 -5.22 2.00
N ASN A 246 -26.50 -6.14 1.94
CA ASN A 246 -26.48 -7.34 1.12
C ASN A 246 -26.55 -8.61 1.99
N THR A 247 -26.76 -9.75 1.33
CA THR A 247 -26.83 -11.08 1.95
C THR A 247 -25.86 -12.10 1.31
N GLN A 248 -24.85 -11.64 0.56
CA GLN A 248 -24.08 -12.48 -0.37
C GLN A 248 -22.82 -13.14 0.25
N GLY A 249 -22.71 -13.20 1.57
CA GLY A 249 -21.66 -13.98 2.25
C GLY A 249 -20.24 -13.38 2.21
N TYR A 250 -20.11 -12.13 1.76
CA TYR A 250 -18.87 -11.36 1.85
C TYR A 250 -19.12 -10.00 2.51
N VAL A 251 -18.13 -9.46 3.21
CA VAL A 251 -18.21 -8.15 3.88
C VAL A 251 -16.97 -7.29 3.66
N THR A 252 -17.21 -6.00 3.64
CA THR A 252 -16.18 -4.97 3.51
C THR A 252 -15.69 -4.54 4.89
N LEU A 253 -14.39 -4.22 4.96
CA LEU A 253 -13.71 -3.83 6.19
C LEU A 253 -13.02 -2.47 5.99
N SER A 254 -13.26 -1.54 6.91
CA SER A 254 -12.66 -0.20 6.87
C SER A 254 -12.14 0.20 8.26
N PRO A 255 -10.81 0.31 8.47
CA PRO A 255 -9.73 -0.11 7.57
C PRO A 255 -9.59 -1.65 7.49
N PHE A 256 -9.07 -2.16 6.36
CA PHE A 256 -8.71 -3.57 6.17
C PHE A 256 -7.20 -3.85 6.34
N VAL A 257 -6.36 -2.81 6.34
CA VAL A 257 -4.93 -2.88 6.70
C VAL A 257 -4.74 -2.30 8.11
N LEU A 258 -4.14 -3.06 9.01
CA LEU A 258 -4.19 -2.85 10.47
C LEU A 258 -2.82 -3.00 11.12
N TYR A 259 -2.59 -2.45 12.30
CA TYR A 259 -1.37 -2.78 13.05
C TYR A 259 -1.53 -4.12 13.77
N PHE A 260 -0.48 -4.96 13.79
CA PHE A 260 -0.54 -6.28 14.45
C PHE A 260 -0.85 -6.20 15.95
N ILE A 261 -0.46 -5.11 16.62
CA ILE A 261 -0.75 -4.86 18.04
C ILE A 261 -2.24 -4.59 18.34
N GLY A 262 -3.07 -4.44 17.30
CA GLY A 262 -4.51 -4.20 17.42
C GLY A 262 -4.88 -2.80 17.93
N GLY A 263 -6.03 -2.73 18.62
CA GLY A 263 -6.56 -1.50 19.21
C GLY A 263 -7.33 -0.58 18.25
N GLU A 264 -7.26 -0.80 16.93
CA GLU A 264 -8.04 -0.07 15.91
C GLU A 264 -9.53 -0.46 15.93
N GLU A 265 -10.38 0.51 15.60
CA GLU A 265 -11.82 0.31 15.41
C GLU A 265 -12.09 0.06 13.92
N VAL A 266 -12.60 -1.13 13.59
CA VAL A 266 -12.86 -1.55 12.21
C VAL A 266 -14.37 -1.57 11.98
N LEU A 267 -14.81 -0.81 10.98
CA LEU A 267 -16.16 -0.85 10.46
C LEU A 267 -16.30 -2.09 9.56
N VAL A 268 -17.30 -2.91 9.83
CA VAL A 268 -17.65 -4.12 9.09
C VAL A 268 -19.04 -3.94 8.52
N THR A 269 -19.17 -4.19 7.22
CA THR A 269 -20.26 -3.64 6.44
C THR A 269 -20.68 -4.58 5.35
N GLY A 270 -21.99 -4.62 5.10
CA GLY A 270 -22.59 -5.59 4.18
C GLY A 270 -23.87 -6.18 4.75
N PRO A 271 -23.88 -6.89 5.90
CA PRO A 271 -25.03 -7.68 6.32
C PRO A 271 -26.23 -6.81 6.67
N CYS A 272 -27.43 -7.32 6.42
CA CYS A 272 -28.64 -6.70 6.94
C CYS A 272 -28.80 -7.02 8.42
N PHE A 273 -28.79 -6.00 9.28
CA PHE A 273 -28.95 -6.14 10.72
C PHE A 273 -30.33 -5.62 11.21
N ASP A 274 -31.04 -6.43 11.99
CA ASP A 274 -32.06 -5.93 12.93
C ASP A 274 -31.35 -5.38 14.18
N ILE A 275 -31.32 -4.05 14.30
CA ILE A 275 -30.63 -3.30 15.36
C ILE A 275 -31.19 -3.63 16.77
N VAL A 276 -32.33 -4.31 16.88
CA VAL A 276 -32.97 -4.70 18.15
C VAL A 276 -32.84 -6.21 18.44
N GLN A 277 -32.74 -7.06 17.41
CA GLN A 277 -32.79 -8.52 17.57
C GLN A 277 -31.47 -9.24 17.25
N ASP A 278 -30.55 -8.64 16.49
CA ASP A 278 -29.38 -9.36 15.98
C ASP A 278 -28.16 -9.27 16.90
N GLU A 279 -27.43 -10.38 17.01
CA GLU A 279 -26.08 -10.42 17.57
C GLU A 279 -25.06 -10.71 16.46
N ALA A 280 -24.09 -9.79 16.31
CA ALA A 280 -23.03 -9.85 15.32
C ALA A 280 -21.67 -10.17 15.99
N LYS A 281 -20.96 -11.18 15.47
CA LYS A 281 -19.71 -11.69 16.07
C LYS A 281 -18.61 -11.92 15.03
N ILE A 282 -17.39 -11.47 15.33
CA ILE A 282 -16.22 -11.55 14.47
C ILE A 282 -15.26 -12.64 14.97
N ILE A 283 -14.84 -13.53 14.07
CA ILE A 283 -13.79 -14.52 14.30
C ILE A 283 -12.62 -14.21 13.38
N ILE A 284 -11.39 -14.23 13.91
CA ILE A 284 -10.14 -14.00 13.18
C ILE A 284 -9.15 -15.07 13.62
N ASP A 285 -8.50 -15.76 12.67
CA ASP A 285 -7.54 -16.87 12.92
C ASP A 285 -8.03 -17.82 14.04
N SER A 286 -7.29 -17.89 15.17
CA SER A 286 -7.48 -18.84 16.28
C SER A 286 -7.99 -18.15 17.55
N TYR A 287 -8.89 -17.18 17.41
CA TYR A 287 -9.47 -16.41 18.52
C TYR A 287 -10.91 -16.84 18.81
N ASP A 288 -11.37 -16.56 20.03
CA ASP A 288 -12.78 -16.66 20.42
C ASP A 288 -13.63 -15.59 19.66
N GLU A 289 -14.97 -15.69 19.76
CA GLU A 289 -15.91 -14.80 19.08
C GLU A 289 -15.94 -13.35 19.65
N ILE A 290 -15.46 -12.38 18.88
CA ILE A 290 -15.39 -10.95 19.24
C ILE A 290 -16.74 -10.28 18.99
N GLU A 291 -17.25 -9.52 19.96
CA GLU A 291 -18.47 -8.69 19.83
C GLU A 291 -18.32 -7.61 18.74
N CYS A 292 -19.16 -7.65 17.70
CA CYS A 292 -19.30 -6.57 16.72
C CYS A 292 -20.52 -5.72 17.09
N GLN A 293 -20.29 -4.50 17.56
CA GLN A 293 -21.36 -3.57 17.91
C GLN A 293 -22.07 -3.12 16.63
N ILE A 294 -23.30 -3.58 16.40
CA ILE A 294 -24.19 -3.07 15.35
C ILE A 294 -24.40 -1.57 15.56
N ILE A 295 -24.21 -0.78 14.51
CA ILE A 295 -24.37 0.69 14.51
C ILE A 295 -25.73 1.06 13.93
N ASP A 296 -26.07 0.41 12.82
CA ASP A 296 -27.25 0.64 11.98
C ASP A 296 -27.58 -0.66 11.21
N SER A 297 -28.50 -0.60 10.25
CA SER A 297 -29.00 -1.78 9.55
C SER A 297 -28.07 -2.37 8.47
N ASN A 298 -26.89 -1.77 8.21
CA ASN A 298 -25.91 -2.32 7.26
C ASN A 298 -24.47 -2.39 7.77
N SER A 299 -24.20 -1.91 8.99
CA SER A 299 -22.87 -1.90 9.59
C SER A 299 -22.83 -2.32 11.07
N CYS A 300 -21.77 -3.04 11.41
CA CYS A 300 -21.31 -3.25 12.79
C CYS A 300 -19.84 -2.84 12.91
N LYS A 301 -19.36 -2.56 14.11
CA LYS A 301 -17.93 -2.30 14.34
C LYS A 301 -17.39 -3.17 15.47
N PHE A 302 -16.17 -3.66 15.29
CA PHE A 302 -15.41 -4.31 16.36
C PHE A 302 -14.11 -3.55 16.59
N ARG A 303 -13.51 -3.75 17.76
CA ARG A 303 -12.13 -3.31 18.02
C ARG A 303 -11.20 -4.49 17.81
N THR A 304 -10.12 -4.27 17.09
CA THR A 304 -9.14 -5.30 16.76
C THR A 304 -8.41 -5.77 18.02
N PRO A 305 -8.27 -7.10 18.24
CA PRO A 305 -7.43 -7.63 19.30
C PRO A 305 -5.95 -7.45 18.94
N LEU A 306 -5.05 -7.63 19.91
CA LEU A 306 -3.67 -8.00 19.61
C LEU A 306 -3.68 -9.28 18.75
N PHE A 307 -3.07 -9.24 17.57
CA PHE A 307 -2.95 -10.36 16.64
C PHE A 307 -1.71 -11.22 16.95
N LYS A 308 -1.76 -12.52 16.64
CA LYS A 308 -0.69 -13.52 16.88
C LYS A 308 0.32 -13.62 15.74
N LYS A 309 0.07 -12.99 14.59
CA LYS A 309 0.83 -13.12 13.34
C LYS A 309 0.78 -11.82 12.54
N ASN A 310 1.79 -11.61 11.70
CA ASN A 310 1.79 -10.59 10.64
C ASN A 310 1.24 -11.15 9.31
N GLY A 311 0.98 -10.26 8.35
CA GLY A 311 0.52 -10.58 7.00
C GLY A 311 -1.01 -10.71 6.90
N ARG A 312 -1.47 -11.52 5.94
CA ARG A 312 -2.90 -11.79 5.69
C ARG A 312 -3.51 -12.66 6.79
N MET A 313 -4.65 -12.23 7.34
CA MET A 313 -5.50 -13.04 8.24
C MET A 313 -6.93 -13.13 7.70
N PRO A 314 -7.56 -14.33 7.70
CA PRO A 314 -8.96 -14.48 7.37
C PRO A 314 -9.85 -13.95 8.49
N LEU A 315 -10.95 -13.28 8.11
CA LEU A 315 -11.99 -12.82 9.01
C LEU A 315 -13.33 -13.47 8.63
N ILE A 316 -14.09 -13.89 9.64
CA ILE A 316 -15.45 -14.40 9.49
C ILE A 316 -16.38 -13.59 10.39
N LEU A 317 -17.43 -13.00 9.82
CA LEU A 317 -18.53 -12.40 10.57
C LEU A 317 -19.69 -13.41 10.64
N ARG A 318 -20.21 -13.63 11.85
CA ARG A 318 -21.41 -14.43 12.12
C ARG A 318 -22.54 -13.52 12.57
N VAL A 319 -23.76 -13.78 12.10
CA VAL A 319 -24.98 -13.10 12.57
C VAL A 319 -26.01 -14.17 12.96
N ASN A 320 -26.50 -14.09 14.21
CA ASN A 320 -27.51 -14.99 14.78
C ASN A 320 -27.21 -16.50 14.58
N ASP A 321 -25.92 -16.86 14.66
CA ASP A 321 -25.31 -18.18 14.42
C ASP A 321 -25.61 -18.87 13.06
N ASN A 322 -26.55 -18.36 12.26
CA ASN A 322 -27.05 -18.97 11.01
C ASN A 322 -26.55 -18.27 9.74
N GLN A 323 -26.11 -17.02 9.81
CA GLN A 323 -25.47 -16.33 8.68
C GLN A 323 -23.98 -16.19 8.93
N THR A 324 -23.18 -16.42 7.88
CA THR A 324 -21.72 -16.32 7.87
C THR A 324 -21.26 -15.55 6.66
N PHE A 325 -20.39 -14.56 6.89
CA PHE A 325 -19.77 -13.76 5.85
C PHE A 325 -18.25 -13.80 5.99
N HIS A 326 -17.53 -13.69 4.87
CA HIS A 326 -16.08 -13.82 4.81
C HIS A 326 -15.41 -12.53 4.34
N ALA A 327 -14.22 -12.26 4.88
CA ALA A 327 -13.35 -11.17 4.49
C ALA A 327 -11.87 -11.51 4.79
N ASN A 328 -10.96 -10.61 4.44
CA ASN A 328 -9.55 -10.69 4.78
C ASN A 328 -9.08 -9.35 5.36
N ILE A 329 -8.22 -9.41 6.38
CA ILE A 329 -7.43 -8.28 6.86
C ILE A 329 -5.95 -8.54 6.60
N TYR A 330 -5.15 -7.48 6.58
CA TYR A 330 -3.70 -7.55 6.40
C TYR A 330 -3.03 -6.70 7.49
N THR A 331 -1.85 -7.10 7.98
CA THR A 331 -1.08 -6.24 8.89
C THR A 331 -0.13 -5.30 8.13
N LYS A 332 0.10 -4.12 8.69
CA LYS A 332 1.21 -3.23 8.33
C LYS A 332 2.21 -3.09 9.47
N ASP A 333 3.48 -2.94 9.10
CA ASP A 333 4.62 -2.75 10.01
C ASP A 333 5.12 -1.29 10.00
N GLU A 334 4.18 -0.34 10.02
CA GLU A 334 4.51 1.01 10.48
C GLU A 334 4.88 0.91 11.97
N SER A 335 6.04 1.46 12.33
CA SER A 335 6.65 1.19 13.64
C SER A 335 5.69 1.46 14.80
N ILE A 336 5.66 0.53 15.76
CA ILE A 336 4.83 0.59 17.00
C ILE A 336 4.93 1.97 17.67
N GLN A 337 6.10 2.62 17.57
CA GLN A 337 6.39 3.99 18.01
C GLN A 337 5.31 5.03 17.63
N SER A 338 4.67 4.93 16.46
CA SER A 338 3.60 5.86 16.03
C SER A 338 2.37 5.84 16.95
N LYS A 339 2.01 4.67 17.49
CA LYS A 339 0.97 4.49 18.52
C LYS A 339 1.49 4.69 19.96
N ILE A 340 2.80 4.73 20.20
CA ILE A 340 3.39 5.03 21.53
C ILE A 340 3.43 6.55 21.73
N ASN A 341 2.27 7.15 21.93
CA ASN A 341 2.12 8.53 22.40
C ASN A 341 1.18 8.56 23.61
N GLY A 342 1.76 8.39 24.80
CA GLY A 342 1.02 8.47 26.06
C GLY A 342 1.84 7.96 27.25
N LEU A 343 2.31 6.72 27.18
CA LEU A 343 2.97 6.04 28.30
C LEU A 343 4.42 6.52 28.54
N ARG A 344 4.69 7.03 29.74
CA ARG A 344 6.01 7.49 30.21
C ARG A 344 6.45 6.69 31.44
N PRO A 345 7.22 5.61 31.25
CA PRO A 345 7.85 4.90 32.36
C PRO A 345 9.07 5.68 32.89
N TYR A 346 9.22 5.73 34.22
CA TYR A 346 10.47 6.16 34.85
C TYR A 346 10.76 5.40 36.14
N PHE A 347 12.01 4.98 36.31
CA PHE A 347 12.48 4.25 37.48
C PHE A 347 12.97 5.21 38.56
N PHE A 348 12.60 4.97 39.82
CA PHE A 348 13.24 5.61 40.97
C PHE A 348 13.73 4.56 41.97
N LYS A 349 15.01 4.68 42.35
CA LYS A 349 15.67 3.75 43.27
C LYS A 349 15.37 4.15 44.71
N THR A 350 14.44 3.45 45.36
CA THR A 350 14.00 3.81 46.72
C THR A 350 14.86 3.19 47.82
N ASN A 351 15.52 2.04 47.58
CA ASN A 351 16.60 1.48 48.40
C ASN A 351 17.44 0.46 47.59
N GLU A 352 18.48 -0.12 48.20
CA GLU A 352 19.41 -1.04 47.50
C GLU A 352 18.82 -2.40 47.08
N SER A 353 17.61 -2.76 47.50
CA SER A 353 17.02 -4.10 47.30
C SER A 353 15.64 -4.13 46.62
N ASN A 354 14.99 -2.98 46.40
CA ASN A 354 13.70 -2.87 45.73
C ASN A 354 13.77 -1.75 44.71
N GLU A 355 13.50 -2.05 43.44
CA GLU A 355 13.39 -1.05 42.37
C GLU A 355 11.92 -0.89 41.97
N GLN A 356 11.46 0.36 41.93
CA GLN A 356 10.07 0.67 41.58
C GLN A 356 10.04 1.30 40.20
N LEU A 357 9.23 0.70 39.33
CA LEU A 357 8.89 1.21 38.02
C LEU A 357 7.63 2.07 38.18
N ASN A 358 7.76 3.36 37.89
CA ASN A 358 6.60 4.25 37.82
C ASN A 358 6.13 4.34 36.37
N LEU A 359 4.82 4.35 36.17
CA LEU A 359 4.17 4.49 34.87
C LEU A 359 3.23 5.70 34.93
N GLU A 360 3.48 6.70 34.10
CA GLU A 360 2.60 7.85 33.86
C GLU A 360 1.95 7.69 32.47
N TRP A 361 0.70 8.11 32.29
CA TRP A 361 0.04 8.16 30.98
C TRP A 361 -0.88 9.38 30.85
N HIS A 362 -1.44 9.62 29.65
CA HIS A 362 -2.42 10.69 29.45
C HIS A 362 -3.86 10.16 29.55
N ASN A 363 -4.71 10.87 30.30
CA ASN A 363 -6.13 10.53 30.45
C ASN A 363 -6.97 11.36 29.46
N ASP A 364 -6.99 10.93 28.19
CA ASP A 364 -7.85 11.54 27.16
C ASP A 364 -9.35 11.40 27.47
N ILE A 365 -9.72 10.31 28.16
CA ILE A 365 -11.10 9.94 28.46
C ILE A 365 -11.36 10.09 29.97
N LYS A 366 -12.32 10.94 30.34
CA LYS A 366 -12.76 11.13 31.72
C LYS A 366 -13.67 9.99 32.18
N ASN A 367 -13.55 9.60 33.45
CA ASN A 367 -14.38 8.59 34.13
C ASN A 367 -14.24 7.15 33.59
N GLN A 368 -13.14 6.79 32.94
CA GLN A 368 -12.78 5.38 32.71
C GLN A 368 -11.85 4.85 33.80
N LEU A 369 -11.86 3.52 33.97
CA LEU A 369 -10.94 2.77 34.82
C LEU A 369 -9.98 1.98 33.93
N TYR A 370 -8.69 2.02 34.28
CA TYR A 370 -7.63 1.35 33.55
C TYR A 370 -7.13 0.11 34.31
N ASP A 371 -6.78 -0.92 33.56
CA ASP A 371 -6.14 -2.15 34.03
C ASP A 371 -4.78 -2.29 33.32
N ILE A 372 -3.75 -2.71 34.05
CA ILE A 372 -2.36 -2.82 33.55
C ILE A 372 -1.98 -4.29 33.43
N TYR A 373 -1.41 -4.63 32.29
CA TYR A 373 -1.05 -5.99 31.91
C TYR A 373 0.43 -6.09 31.58
N VAL A 374 1.06 -7.18 32.00
CA VAL A 374 2.24 -7.71 31.30
C VAL A 374 1.78 -8.72 30.27
N ILE A 375 2.18 -8.49 29.03
CA ILE A 375 2.06 -9.42 27.92
C ILE A 375 3.42 -10.14 27.82
N ARG A 376 3.40 -11.47 27.75
CA ARG A 376 4.57 -12.25 27.37
C ARG A 376 4.36 -12.96 26.06
N ILE A 377 5.42 -13.15 25.29
CA ILE A 377 5.39 -13.82 23.98
C ILE A 377 6.61 -14.73 23.92
N SER A 378 6.38 -16.03 23.76
CA SER A 378 7.42 -17.07 23.73
C SER A 378 7.98 -17.29 22.31
N GLU A 379 9.06 -18.07 22.20
CA GLU A 379 9.68 -18.54 20.94
C GLU A 379 8.70 -19.25 19.98
N ASN A 380 7.61 -19.81 20.54
CA ASN A 380 6.52 -20.48 19.80
C ASN A 380 5.38 -19.52 19.41
N ASP A 381 5.64 -18.21 19.42
CA ASP A 381 4.67 -17.12 19.20
C ASP A 381 3.45 -17.17 20.17
N SER A 382 3.59 -17.90 21.29
CA SER A 382 2.48 -18.11 22.22
C SER A 382 2.35 -16.92 23.17
N VAL A 383 1.40 -16.04 22.89
CA VAL A 383 1.08 -14.89 23.74
C VAL A 383 0.44 -15.35 25.06
N SER A 384 1.03 -14.98 26.20
CA SER A 384 0.40 -15.06 27.52
C SER A 384 0.19 -13.66 28.09
N VAL A 385 -0.80 -13.49 28.97
CA VAL A 385 -1.15 -12.19 29.54
C VAL A 385 -1.40 -12.32 31.04
N LYS A 386 -0.77 -11.44 31.83
CA LYS A 386 -0.92 -11.33 33.29
C LYS A 386 -1.35 -9.92 33.65
N LEU A 387 -2.53 -9.80 34.24
CA LEU A 387 -2.95 -8.58 34.94
C LEU A 387 -1.98 -8.32 36.10
N ILE A 388 -1.41 -7.11 36.18
CA ILE A 388 -0.60 -6.64 37.31
C ILE A 388 -1.47 -5.83 38.28
N GLU A 389 -2.18 -4.82 37.79
CA GLU A 389 -3.00 -3.92 38.62
C GLU A 389 -4.31 -3.57 37.92
N SER A 390 -5.34 -3.19 38.67
CA SER A 390 -6.67 -2.95 38.12
C SER A 390 -7.47 -1.84 38.82
N ASN A 391 -8.45 -1.28 38.10
CA ASN A 391 -9.34 -0.20 38.56
C ASN A 391 -8.63 1.14 38.82
N LEU A 392 -7.61 1.48 38.01
CA LEU A 392 -6.87 2.73 38.14
C LEU A 392 -7.69 3.89 37.59
N GLY A 393 -8.03 4.87 38.44
CA GLY A 393 -8.68 6.13 38.07
C GLY A 393 -7.72 7.33 37.99
N GLU A 394 -6.49 7.17 38.46
CA GLU A 394 -5.41 8.15 38.35
C GLU A 394 -4.50 7.78 37.16
N SER A 395 -3.87 8.77 36.53
CA SER A 395 -3.01 8.58 35.34
C SER A 395 -1.55 8.23 35.68
N PHE A 396 -1.35 7.60 36.84
CA PHE A 396 -0.04 7.31 37.42
C PHE A 396 -0.10 6.08 38.33
N ILE A 397 0.98 5.30 38.38
CA ILE A 397 1.18 4.19 39.33
C ILE A 397 2.67 3.93 39.60
N SER A 398 2.98 3.42 40.80
CA SER A 398 4.27 2.78 41.14
C SER A 398 4.09 1.27 41.29
N ILE A 399 4.72 0.45 40.45
CA ILE A 399 4.75 -1.02 40.57
C ILE A 399 6.15 -1.53 40.97
N ASN A 400 6.20 -2.66 41.67
CA ASN A 400 7.47 -3.33 42.00
C ASN A 400 8.03 -4.05 40.76
N SER A 401 9.30 -3.83 40.43
CA SER A 401 9.95 -4.49 39.28
C SER A 401 9.91 -6.01 39.36
N SER A 402 9.87 -6.58 40.57
CA SER A 402 9.76 -8.03 40.79
C SER A 402 8.45 -8.66 40.28
N LEU A 403 7.43 -7.87 39.88
CA LEU A 403 6.18 -8.40 39.32
C LEU A 403 6.27 -8.71 37.82
N LEU A 404 7.27 -8.15 37.14
CA LEU A 404 7.60 -8.35 35.72
C LEU A 404 8.27 -9.73 35.51
N PHE A 405 9.07 -10.15 36.48
CA PHE A 405 9.71 -11.45 36.54
C PHE A 405 8.75 -12.45 37.22
N PHE A 406 8.64 -13.66 36.65
CA PHE A 406 7.92 -14.76 37.30
C PHE A 406 8.91 -15.56 38.14
N ASP A 407 8.46 -16.16 39.23
CA ASP A 407 9.28 -16.88 40.22
C ASP A 407 9.53 -18.36 39.81
N ASP A 408 9.41 -18.67 38.51
CA ASP A 408 9.54 -20.01 37.95
C ASP A 408 10.98 -20.28 37.51
N SER A 409 11.55 -21.37 38.03
CA SER A 409 12.98 -21.69 37.97
C SER A 409 13.46 -22.32 36.65
N SER A 410 12.74 -22.11 35.56
CA SER A 410 13.10 -22.54 34.20
C SER A 410 13.81 -21.41 33.45
N ASN A 411 15.12 -21.60 33.17
CA ASN A 411 15.88 -20.68 32.33
C ASN A 411 15.38 -20.70 30.87
N ILE A 412 14.55 -19.73 30.52
CA ILE A 412 14.42 -19.06 29.20
C ILE A 412 13.88 -17.66 29.52
N ILE A 413 14.40 -16.61 28.87
CA ILE A 413 13.94 -15.24 29.11
C ILE A 413 12.66 -15.01 28.31
N GLU A 414 11.50 -15.26 28.90
CA GLU A 414 10.22 -14.92 28.27
C GLU A 414 10.09 -13.39 28.11
N ASN A 415 9.87 -12.97 26.88
CA ASN A 415 9.75 -11.57 26.46
C ASN A 415 8.63 -10.88 27.24
N CYS A 416 8.82 -9.66 27.73
CA CYS A 416 7.87 -8.97 28.62
C CYS A 416 7.56 -7.54 28.15
N TYR A 417 6.29 -7.25 27.90
CA TYR A 417 5.80 -5.93 27.49
C TYR A 417 4.74 -5.41 28.47
N LEU A 418 4.74 -4.10 28.73
CA LEU A 418 3.70 -3.45 29.52
C LEU A 418 2.64 -2.82 28.61
N ALA A 419 1.37 -3.09 28.93
CA ALA A 419 0.21 -2.60 28.21
C ALA A 419 -0.87 -2.05 29.17
N ILE A 420 -1.53 -0.98 28.75
CA ILE A 420 -2.71 -0.42 29.45
C ILE A 420 -3.96 -0.76 28.63
N GLY A 421 -4.98 -1.30 29.30
CA GLY A 421 -6.30 -1.57 28.73
C GLY A 421 -7.41 -0.86 29.51
N ILE A 422 -8.52 -0.52 28.82
CA ILE A 422 -9.71 0.07 29.44
C ILE A 422 -10.60 -1.05 29.98
N LYS A 423 -11.03 -0.93 31.24
CA LYS A 423 -11.90 -1.93 31.89
C LYS A 423 -13.36 -1.77 31.42
N LYS A 424 -13.80 -2.55 30.43
CA LYS A 424 -15.23 -2.64 30.03
C LYS A 424 -16.01 -3.31 31.17
N THR A 425 -17.02 -2.64 31.72
CA THR A 425 -17.78 -3.07 32.92
C THR A 425 -18.78 -4.20 32.62
N LEU A 426 -18.29 -5.34 32.13
CA LEU A 426 -19.09 -6.54 31.88
C LEU A 426 -19.17 -7.42 33.13
N ASN A 427 -20.39 -7.77 33.54
CA ASN A 427 -20.69 -8.28 34.87
C ASN A 427 -20.69 -9.83 34.93
N THR A 428 -19.76 -10.48 34.25
CA THR A 428 -19.68 -11.95 34.10
C THR A 428 -18.25 -12.46 34.30
N GLN A 429 -18.10 -13.64 34.92
CA GLN A 429 -16.81 -14.27 35.23
C GLN A 429 -16.18 -14.97 34.00
N ILE A 430 -16.03 -14.25 32.89
CA ILE A 430 -15.28 -14.75 31.73
C ILE A 430 -13.79 -14.67 32.04
N GLN A 431 -13.06 -15.76 31.82
CA GLN A 431 -11.61 -15.79 32.02
C GLN A 431 -10.93 -14.86 31.00
N LEU A 432 -10.08 -13.95 31.47
CA LEU A 432 -9.33 -12.97 30.66
C LEU A 432 -8.20 -13.63 29.83
N LYS A 433 -8.54 -14.61 28.98
CA LYS A 433 -7.56 -15.43 28.25
C LYS A 433 -7.31 -15.02 26.79
N ASN A 434 -8.27 -14.40 26.09
CA ASN A 434 -8.18 -14.24 24.63
C ASN A 434 -8.40 -12.82 24.07
N TYR A 435 -8.73 -11.82 24.89
CA TYR A 435 -8.93 -10.44 24.41
C TYR A 435 -8.11 -9.42 25.20
N LEU A 436 -7.26 -8.68 24.50
CA LEU A 436 -6.57 -7.52 25.05
C LEU A 436 -6.68 -6.35 24.09
N PHE A 437 -7.41 -5.32 24.51
CA PHE A 437 -7.57 -4.06 23.78
C PHE A 437 -6.52 -3.07 24.28
N ILE A 438 -5.32 -3.17 23.70
CA ILE A 438 -4.13 -2.42 24.10
C ILE A 438 -4.26 -0.97 23.62
N TYR A 439 -4.15 -0.02 24.56
CA TYR A 439 -4.22 1.42 24.24
C TYR A 439 -2.82 2.07 24.12
N ASN A 440 -1.80 1.51 24.77
CA ASN A 440 -0.41 1.98 24.76
C ASN A 440 0.52 0.80 25.11
N PHE A 441 1.79 0.87 24.72
CA PHE A 441 2.77 -0.23 24.81
C PHE A 441 4.15 0.27 25.26
N PHE A 442 4.92 -0.55 25.99
CA PHE A 442 6.32 -0.26 26.34
C PHE A 442 7.21 -1.50 26.26
N VAL A 443 8.37 -1.32 25.63
CA VAL A 443 9.49 -2.29 25.60
C VAL A 443 10.50 -1.90 26.67
N LEU A 444 10.88 -2.84 27.55
CA LEU A 444 11.87 -2.66 28.61
C LEU A 444 13.31 -2.56 28.05
N ASN A 445 13.61 -1.49 27.33
CA ASN A 445 14.86 -1.35 26.58
C ASN A 445 16.00 -0.70 27.42
N SER A 446 17.16 -1.38 27.42
CA SER A 446 18.56 -0.98 27.73
C SER A 446 18.92 -0.04 28.90
N ASN A 447 18.10 0.91 29.34
CA ASN A 447 18.41 1.93 30.36
C ASN A 447 18.69 1.39 31.78
N LEU A 448 18.66 0.08 31.98
CA LEU A 448 18.82 -0.59 33.28
C LEU A 448 20.28 -0.80 33.72
N VAL A 449 21.29 -0.56 32.86
CA VAL A 449 22.69 -0.97 33.15
C VAL A 449 23.70 0.18 33.28
N GLU A 450 23.30 1.44 33.19
CA GLU A 450 24.25 2.58 33.25
C GLU A 450 24.74 2.95 34.67
N SER A 451 24.63 2.05 35.67
CA SER A 451 25.27 2.27 36.99
C SER A 451 25.63 1.02 37.80
N ARG A 452 26.82 0.40 37.55
CA ARG A 452 27.74 -0.08 38.62
C ARG A 452 29.09 -0.65 38.14
N ASN A 453 30.16 -0.15 38.76
CA ASN A 453 31.52 -0.71 38.91
C ASN A 453 31.79 -2.15 38.42
N GLN A 454 32.75 -2.31 37.49
CA GLN A 454 33.83 -3.34 37.36
C GLN A 454 33.56 -4.85 37.57
N LYS A 455 32.39 -5.30 38.02
CA LYS A 455 31.96 -6.71 38.05
C LYS A 455 31.06 -7.08 36.86
N ILE A 456 30.71 -6.09 36.05
CA ILE A 456 29.69 -6.21 35.00
C ILE A 456 30.17 -7.02 33.79
N ASN A 457 31.43 -6.85 33.34
CA ASN A 457 31.97 -7.60 32.19
C ASN A 457 31.74 -9.11 32.32
N PHE A 458 32.08 -9.70 33.47
CA PHE A 458 31.91 -11.15 33.72
C PHE A 458 30.46 -11.66 33.52
N PHE A 459 29.44 -10.82 33.75
CA PHE A 459 28.05 -11.19 33.49
C PHE A 459 27.74 -11.19 31.98
N PHE A 460 28.24 -10.21 31.24
CA PHE A 460 28.06 -10.13 29.79
C PHE A 460 28.90 -11.15 29.03
N ASP A 461 30.14 -11.39 29.48
CA ASP A 461 30.99 -12.49 29.03
C ASP A 461 30.26 -13.83 29.21
N SER A 462 29.83 -14.14 30.43
CA SER A 462 29.17 -15.42 30.72
C SER A 462 27.82 -15.58 30.02
N TYR A 463 27.04 -14.50 29.82
CA TYR A 463 25.83 -14.56 28.99
C TYR A 463 26.18 -14.89 27.54
N CYS A 464 27.16 -14.19 26.94
CA CYS A 464 27.56 -14.44 25.55
C CYS A 464 28.09 -15.87 25.35
N GLU A 465 28.85 -16.40 26.32
CA GLU A 465 29.34 -17.79 26.27
C GLU A 465 28.21 -18.83 26.35
N ASN A 466 27.26 -18.66 27.27
CA ASN A 466 26.11 -19.58 27.40
C ASN A 466 25.16 -19.48 26.20
N TRP A 467 24.85 -18.27 25.72
CA TRP A 467 24.04 -18.09 24.52
C TRP A 467 24.71 -18.78 23.32
N ALA A 468 26.02 -18.60 23.13
CA ALA A 468 26.75 -19.17 22.00
C ALA A 468 26.86 -20.71 22.08
N SER A 469 26.93 -21.32 23.28
CA SER A 469 26.89 -22.79 23.41
C SER A 469 25.54 -23.37 22.99
N ASP A 470 24.46 -22.61 23.21
CA ASP A 470 23.09 -23.09 23.04
C ASP A 470 22.53 -22.78 21.63
N GLN A 471 23.18 -21.89 20.88
CA GLN A 471 22.82 -21.61 19.48
C GLN A 471 23.11 -22.80 18.53
N PRO A 472 22.29 -23.01 17.48
CA PRO A 472 22.53 -24.03 16.45
C PRO A 472 23.75 -23.73 15.55
N ASP A 473 23.99 -24.60 14.58
CA ASP A 473 24.88 -24.35 13.44
C ASP A 473 24.17 -23.42 12.43
N PRO A 474 24.74 -22.24 12.09
CA PRO A 474 24.11 -21.30 11.16
C PRO A 474 24.20 -21.71 9.69
N THR A 475 25.11 -22.63 9.32
CA THR A 475 25.44 -22.94 7.91
C THR A 475 24.21 -23.33 7.07
N PRO A 476 23.32 -24.24 7.53
CA PRO A 476 22.16 -24.65 6.73
C PRO A 476 21.10 -23.55 6.55
N TYR A 477 21.12 -22.51 7.40
CA TYR A 477 20.23 -21.36 7.29
C TYR A 477 20.80 -20.35 6.29
N LEU A 478 22.10 -20.06 6.39
CA LEU A 478 22.81 -19.17 5.45
C LEU A 478 22.71 -19.67 4.01
N GLU A 479 22.89 -20.98 3.78
CA GLU A 479 22.72 -21.60 2.45
C GLU A 479 21.31 -21.44 1.87
N GLY A 480 20.27 -21.45 2.72
CA GLY A 480 18.88 -21.33 2.33
C GLY A 480 18.37 -19.89 2.16
N LEU A 481 19.10 -18.89 2.68
CA LEU A 481 18.76 -17.48 2.62
C LEU A 481 19.25 -16.80 1.33
N PRO A 482 18.60 -15.71 0.87
CA PRO A 482 19.08 -14.94 -0.28
C PRO A 482 20.48 -14.37 -0.03
N PRO A 483 21.38 -14.37 -1.02
CA PRO A 483 22.75 -13.87 -0.86
C PRO A 483 22.80 -12.35 -0.84
N CYS A 484 23.70 -11.78 -0.04
CA CYS A 484 23.93 -10.34 -0.02
C CYS A 484 24.55 -9.88 -1.34
N TRP A 485 24.14 -8.71 -1.83
CA TRP A 485 24.76 -8.13 -3.02
C TRP A 485 26.18 -7.66 -2.63
N PRO A 486 27.21 -7.89 -3.46
CA PRO A 486 28.58 -7.46 -3.11
C PRO A 486 28.76 -5.94 -3.06
N ILE A 487 28.03 -5.23 -3.92
CA ILE A 487 27.97 -3.76 -4.01
C ILE A 487 26.53 -3.32 -4.29
N LEU A 488 26.09 -2.21 -3.69
CA LEU A 488 24.82 -1.55 -4.04
C LEU A 488 24.92 -0.79 -5.38
N PRO A 489 23.91 -0.85 -6.26
CA PRO A 489 23.81 -0.05 -7.48
C PRO A 489 24.14 1.44 -7.28
N SER A 490 24.76 2.06 -8.28
CA SER A 490 25.32 3.43 -8.18
C SER A 490 24.25 4.52 -8.40
N ALA A 491 23.16 4.43 -7.63
CA ALA A 491 22.08 5.41 -7.65
C ALA A 491 22.46 6.72 -6.94
N VAL A 492 21.85 7.83 -7.36
CA VAL A 492 22.06 9.18 -6.79
C VAL A 492 21.62 9.27 -5.31
N ASN A 493 20.74 8.37 -4.88
CA ASN A 493 20.36 8.15 -3.49
C ASN A 493 20.48 6.65 -3.18
N VAL A 494 20.74 6.31 -1.92
CA VAL A 494 20.65 4.94 -1.40
C VAL A 494 19.21 4.41 -1.59
N PRO A 495 18.99 3.25 -2.26
CA PRO A 495 17.64 2.78 -2.57
C PRO A 495 16.90 2.27 -1.33
N GLU A 496 15.56 2.33 -1.34
CA GLU A 496 14.72 1.77 -0.27
C GLU A 496 14.61 0.23 -0.32
N SER A 497 14.71 -0.34 -1.52
CA SER A 497 14.61 -1.77 -1.81
C SER A 497 15.49 -2.15 -3.01
N PHE A 498 15.97 -3.39 -3.06
CA PHE A 498 16.55 -3.99 -4.26
C PHE A 498 16.40 -5.53 -4.23
N GLY A 499 15.86 -6.12 -5.30
CA GLY A 499 15.57 -7.56 -5.33
C GLY A 499 14.67 -7.97 -4.16
N ASP A 500 15.11 -8.96 -3.38
CA ASP A 500 14.40 -9.41 -2.17
C ASP A 500 14.72 -8.56 -0.93
N PHE A 501 15.55 -7.53 -1.01
CA PHE A 501 16.03 -6.77 0.16
C PHE A 501 15.31 -5.43 0.35
N VAL A 502 15.00 -5.08 1.59
CA VAL A 502 14.41 -3.79 2.02
C VAL A 502 15.30 -3.09 3.05
N GLN A 503 15.34 -1.76 3.03
CA GLN A 503 16.20 -0.95 3.88
C GLN A 503 15.87 -1.11 5.38
N ASP A 504 16.89 -1.37 6.20
CA ASP A 504 16.73 -1.64 7.62
C ASP A 504 16.27 -0.37 8.37
N LYS A 505 15.13 -0.47 9.06
CA LYS A 505 14.53 0.61 9.86
C LYS A 505 15.43 1.05 11.03
N ALA A 506 16.38 0.23 11.45
CA ALA A 506 17.37 0.51 12.49
C ALA A 506 18.71 1.05 11.96
N CYS A 507 19.13 0.73 10.73
CA CYS A 507 20.32 1.31 10.10
C CYS A 507 20.06 1.75 8.65
N ASN A 508 20.00 3.05 8.46
CA ASN A 508 19.84 3.71 7.17
C ASN A 508 20.42 5.14 7.20
N PRO A 509 20.56 5.83 6.05
CA PRO A 509 21.14 7.17 6.01
C PRO A 509 20.36 8.24 6.80
N SER A 510 19.07 8.02 7.06
CA SER A 510 18.25 8.88 7.92
C SER A 510 18.45 8.59 9.42
N ARG A 511 19.08 7.46 9.78
CA ARG A 511 19.34 6.99 11.15
C ARG A 511 20.81 6.54 11.33
N PRO A 512 21.82 7.39 11.02
CA PRO A 512 23.24 6.98 11.04
C PRO A 512 23.76 6.63 12.45
N GLN A 513 23.12 7.13 13.51
CA GLN A 513 23.42 6.70 14.88
C GLN A 513 23.11 5.21 15.08
N GLY A 514 22.03 4.70 14.49
CA GLY A 514 21.66 3.29 14.52
C GLY A 514 22.67 2.42 13.78
N CYS A 515 23.13 2.85 12.60
CA CYS A 515 24.25 2.23 11.91
C CYS A 515 25.53 2.18 12.77
N SER A 516 25.94 3.31 13.37
CA SER A 516 27.09 3.31 14.29
C SER A 516 26.89 2.45 15.55
N SER A 517 25.64 2.17 15.92
CA SER A 517 25.28 1.34 17.07
C SER A 517 25.30 -0.14 16.75
N PHE A 518 24.73 -0.59 15.64
CA PHE A 518 24.61 -2.03 15.30
C PHE A 518 25.66 -2.52 14.31
N HIS A 519 26.13 -1.67 13.40
CA HIS A 519 27.02 -2.08 12.30
C HIS A 519 28.09 -0.99 12.06
N PRO A 520 29.08 -0.80 12.96
CA PRO A 520 30.02 0.30 12.89
C PRO A 520 30.83 0.30 11.58
N GLY A 521 30.74 1.39 10.82
CA GLY A 521 31.31 1.52 9.46
C GLY A 521 30.26 1.51 8.35
N SER A 522 29.05 1.00 8.62
CA SER A 522 27.95 1.06 7.67
C SER A 522 27.36 2.47 7.52
N ASN A 523 26.88 2.74 6.30
CA ASN A 523 26.03 3.86 5.93
C ASN A 523 24.55 3.44 5.86
N VAL A 524 24.30 2.15 5.54
CA VAL A 524 22.97 1.55 5.42
C VAL A 524 23.06 0.04 5.65
N CYS A 525 22.00 -0.55 6.19
CA CYS A 525 21.76 -1.99 6.13
C CYS A 525 20.42 -2.28 5.44
N TYR A 526 20.25 -3.51 5.00
CA TYR A 526 19.04 -4.05 4.40
C TYR A 526 18.73 -5.42 4.99
N ARG A 527 17.47 -5.85 4.92
CA ARG A 527 16.99 -7.18 5.35
C ARG A 527 16.21 -7.85 4.23
N SER A 528 16.24 -9.18 4.16
CA SER A 528 15.43 -9.95 3.23
C SER A 528 13.94 -9.77 3.53
N GLN A 529 13.10 -9.82 2.48
CA GLN A 529 11.65 -9.98 2.59
C GLN A 529 11.29 -11.47 2.71
N SER A 530 12.11 -12.34 2.10
CA SER A 530 11.97 -13.79 2.22
C SER A 530 12.61 -14.32 3.50
N SER A 531 11.93 -15.31 4.10
CA SER A 531 12.44 -16.09 5.21
C SER A 531 12.84 -17.50 4.77
N PHE A 532 13.76 -18.11 5.52
CA PHE A 532 14.11 -19.51 5.36
C PHE A 532 13.74 -20.31 6.62
N THR A 533 12.71 -21.15 6.52
CA THR A 533 12.22 -21.94 7.66
C THR A 533 12.83 -23.34 7.72
N LEU A 534 13.54 -23.63 8.81
CA LEU A 534 14.16 -24.92 9.09
C LEU A 534 14.11 -25.20 10.61
N ASN A 535 13.74 -26.43 11.01
CA ASN A 535 13.67 -26.86 12.41
C ASN A 535 12.86 -25.92 13.35
N SER A 536 11.76 -25.35 12.85
CA SER A 536 10.88 -24.36 13.53
C SER A 536 11.48 -22.95 13.73
N PHE A 537 12.75 -22.74 13.41
CA PHE A 537 13.30 -21.41 13.18
C PHE A 537 12.87 -20.90 11.81
N THR A 538 12.73 -19.59 11.70
CA THR A 538 12.30 -18.88 10.49
C THR A 538 13.33 -17.77 10.30
N ALA A 539 14.43 -18.06 9.59
CA ALA A 539 15.59 -17.19 9.52
C ALA A 539 15.40 -16.05 8.51
N GLY A 540 16.19 -14.98 8.64
CA GLY A 540 16.30 -13.86 7.70
C GLY A 540 17.75 -13.48 7.41
N GLN A 541 18.00 -12.68 6.37
CA GLN A 541 19.33 -12.19 6.03
C GLN A 541 19.42 -10.67 6.13
N GLN A 542 20.36 -10.15 6.91
CA GLN A 542 20.74 -8.74 6.88
C GLN A 542 22.05 -8.54 6.10
N CYS A 543 22.13 -7.46 5.32
CA CYS A 543 23.29 -7.05 4.52
C CYS A 543 23.62 -5.58 4.82
N CYS A 544 24.84 -5.27 5.23
CA CYS A 544 25.24 -3.91 5.60
C CYS A 544 26.34 -3.38 4.68
N TYR A 545 26.28 -2.09 4.35
CA TYR A 545 27.12 -1.47 3.32
C TYR A 545 27.77 -0.20 3.80
N ASP A 546 29.02 0.05 3.38
CA ASP A 546 29.78 1.25 3.73
C ASP A 546 29.33 2.50 2.94
N SER A 547 30.01 3.63 3.17
CA SER A 547 29.77 4.89 2.43
C SER A 547 30.25 4.89 0.97
N GLN A 548 30.81 3.77 0.50
CA GLN A 548 31.30 3.52 -0.86
C GLN A 548 30.49 2.40 -1.53
N ASN A 549 29.33 2.03 -0.95
CA ASN A 549 28.42 0.97 -1.38
C ASN A 549 28.96 -0.47 -1.30
N ASN A 550 30.11 -0.74 -0.68
CA ASN A 550 30.67 -2.09 -0.54
C ASN A 550 30.00 -2.87 0.60
N LEU A 551 29.77 -4.16 0.41
CA LEU A 551 29.30 -5.08 1.45
C LEU A 551 30.32 -5.18 2.60
N LEU A 552 29.84 -5.01 3.83
CA LEU A 552 30.60 -5.21 5.06
C LEU A 552 30.40 -6.65 5.57
N VAL A 553 31.51 -7.32 5.84
CA VAL A 553 31.56 -8.74 6.23
C VAL A 553 32.32 -8.88 7.55
N GLY A 554 31.70 -9.55 8.53
CA GLY A 554 32.31 -9.89 9.80
C GLY A 554 32.24 -8.81 10.91
N PRO A 555 32.74 -9.13 12.12
CA PRO A 555 32.61 -8.28 13.29
C PRO A 555 33.46 -7.00 13.20
N PRO A 556 32.99 -5.86 13.76
CA PRO A 556 31.70 -5.66 14.41
C PRO A 556 30.61 -5.10 13.47
N GLY A 557 30.95 -4.87 12.19
CA GLY A 557 30.23 -3.95 11.30
C GLY A 557 29.53 -4.57 10.08
N GLY A 558 29.68 -5.87 9.86
CA GLY A 558 28.97 -6.56 8.78
C GLY A 558 27.48 -6.75 9.04
N GLY A 559 26.75 -7.15 8.00
CA GLY A 559 25.39 -7.69 8.17
C GLY A 559 25.43 -9.06 8.84
N THR A 560 24.29 -9.56 9.31
CA THR A 560 24.19 -10.86 10.00
C THR A 560 22.99 -11.65 9.47
N LEU A 561 23.02 -12.98 9.44
CA LEU A 561 21.72 -13.68 9.43
C LEU A 561 21.00 -13.46 10.77
N ASP A 562 19.67 -13.46 10.71
CA ASP A 562 18.76 -13.46 11.84
C ASP A 562 18.22 -14.89 12.01
N MET A 563 18.19 -15.43 13.23
CA MET A 563 17.52 -16.74 13.45
C MET A 563 16.00 -16.61 13.52
N ALA A 564 15.50 -15.39 13.66
CA ALA A 564 14.10 -15.03 13.56
C ALA A 564 13.93 -13.85 12.58
N HIS A 565 13.20 -14.09 11.50
CA HIS A 565 12.92 -13.14 10.42
C HIS A 565 12.12 -11.95 10.96
N THR A 566 12.56 -10.72 10.67
CA THR A 566 12.01 -9.50 11.29
C THR A 566 10.52 -9.33 11.08
N ASP A 567 10.00 -9.74 9.93
CA ASP A 567 8.61 -9.47 9.56
C ASP A 567 7.66 -10.61 9.96
N GLU A 568 8.17 -11.82 10.20
CA GLU A 568 7.38 -12.97 10.65
C GLU A 568 7.45 -13.16 12.17
N LYS A 569 8.65 -13.00 12.74
CA LYS A 569 8.93 -13.15 14.18
C LYS A 569 9.73 -11.95 14.73
N PRO A 570 9.23 -10.70 14.62
CA PRO A 570 9.91 -9.48 15.11
C PRO A 570 10.29 -9.53 16.58
N ILE A 571 9.58 -10.35 17.35
CA ILE A 571 9.72 -10.48 18.80
C ILE A 571 10.86 -11.44 19.15
N SER A 572 10.89 -12.64 18.56
CA SER A 572 12.05 -13.54 18.67
C SER A 572 13.33 -12.85 18.19
N HIS A 573 13.28 -12.16 17.05
CA HIS A 573 14.42 -11.41 16.50
C HIS A 573 15.08 -10.49 17.53
N PHE A 574 14.28 -9.71 18.27
CA PHE A 574 14.81 -8.78 19.25
C PHE A 574 15.58 -9.48 20.39
N PHE A 575 15.18 -10.69 20.80
CA PHE A 575 15.80 -11.40 21.93
C PHE A 575 16.89 -12.40 21.49
N ASP A 576 16.66 -13.13 20.41
CA ASP A 576 17.56 -14.17 19.89
C ASP A 576 18.76 -13.58 19.14
N ASP A 577 18.58 -12.42 18.50
CA ASP A 577 19.58 -11.75 17.67
C ASP A 577 20.02 -10.41 18.30
N VAL A 578 19.10 -9.46 18.49
CA VAL A 578 19.47 -8.07 18.87
C VAL A 578 20.00 -7.94 20.30
N VAL A 579 19.38 -8.59 21.28
CA VAL A 579 19.89 -8.61 22.68
C VAL A 579 21.24 -9.34 22.75
N ALA A 580 21.39 -10.45 22.03
CA ALA A 580 22.65 -11.17 21.96
C ALA A 580 23.77 -10.32 21.35
N TYR A 581 23.48 -9.56 20.28
CA TYR A 581 24.43 -8.60 19.71
C TYR A 581 24.89 -7.57 20.75
N PHE A 582 23.99 -6.97 21.54
CA PHE A 582 24.39 -6.02 22.58
C PHE A 582 25.33 -6.65 23.63
N PHE A 583 24.98 -7.84 24.13
CA PHE A 583 25.75 -8.50 25.19
C PHE A 583 27.12 -8.99 24.69
N CYS A 584 27.20 -9.53 23.46
CA CYS A 584 28.44 -10.02 22.86
C CYS A 584 29.31 -8.92 22.21
N CYS A 585 28.72 -7.90 21.56
CA CYS A 585 29.43 -6.92 20.73
C CYS A 585 29.48 -5.48 21.27
N LYS A 586 28.78 -5.16 22.36
CA LYS A 586 28.83 -3.81 22.98
C LYS A 586 29.21 -3.82 24.45
N PHE A 587 28.82 -4.85 25.18
CA PHE A 587 29.04 -4.92 26.62
C PHE A 587 30.09 -5.97 27.06
N SER A 588 30.61 -6.74 26.11
CA SER A 588 31.79 -7.59 26.25
C SER A 588 32.68 -7.51 25.00
N ASP A 589 33.89 -8.07 25.08
CA ASP A 589 34.83 -8.16 23.95
C ASP A 589 34.58 -9.42 23.08
N ASN A 590 33.49 -10.17 23.33
CA ASN A 590 33.22 -11.48 22.74
C ASN A 590 32.49 -11.44 21.37
N CYS A 591 32.58 -10.33 20.63
CA CYS A 591 31.78 -10.12 19.40
C CYS A 591 31.98 -11.20 18.33
N ASN A 592 33.16 -11.81 18.27
CA ASN A 592 33.45 -12.93 17.37
C ASN A 592 32.51 -14.13 17.63
N LYS A 593 32.15 -14.43 18.89
CA LYS A 593 31.22 -15.52 19.24
C LYS A 593 29.79 -15.25 18.78
N TYR A 594 29.41 -13.98 18.65
CA TYR A 594 28.16 -13.61 18.00
C TYR A 594 28.22 -13.93 16.50
N TYR A 595 29.25 -13.46 15.79
CA TYR A 595 29.40 -13.73 14.35
C TYR A 595 29.70 -15.20 14.01
N GLU A 596 30.21 -16.02 14.95
CA GLU A 596 30.29 -17.48 14.83
C GLU A 596 28.90 -18.16 14.79
N LYS A 597 27.87 -17.50 15.32
CA LYS A 597 26.47 -18.00 15.42
C LYS A 597 25.45 -17.18 14.65
N ARG A 598 25.88 -16.01 14.17
CA ARG A 598 25.16 -15.05 13.32
C ARG A 598 26.11 -14.49 12.24
N PRO A 599 26.71 -15.35 11.40
CA PRO A 599 27.67 -14.90 10.38
C PRO A 599 27.06 -13.90 9.41
N SER A 600 27.92 -13.05 8.87
CA SER A 600 27.64 -12.31 7.63
C SER A 600 27.63 -13.27 6.45
N ASP A 601 26.75 -13.01 5.49
CA ASP A 601 27.00 -13.44 4.12
C ASP A 601 28.12 -12.58 3.52
N ASP A 602 28.99 -13.16 2.70
CA ASP A 602 30.14 -12.49 2.10
C ASP A 602 29.90 -12.08 0.63
N GLY A 603 28.69 -12.31 0.11
CA GLY A 603 28.32 -12.04 -1.28
C GLY A 603 28.89 -13.04 -2.29
N SER A 604 29.70 -14.03 -1.88
CA SER A 604 30.26 -15.03 -2.81
C SER A 604 29.20 -15.93 -3.46
N ARG A 605 28.05 -16.09 -2.79
CA ARG A 605 26.87 -16.80 -3.29
C ARG A 605 26.01 -15.97 -4.24
N TRP A 606 26.27 -14.67 -4.37
CA TRP A 606 25.46 -13.79 -5.19
C TRP A 606 25.67 -14.05 -6.69
N THR A 607 24.57 -14.02 -7.43
CA THR A 607 24.59 -14.12 -8.89
C THR A 607 23.67 -13.05 -9.48
N PRO A 608 24.05 -12.41 -10.60
CA PRO A 608 23.27 -11.34 -11.19
C PRO A 608 21.90 -11.86 -11.65
N PRO A 609 20.78 -11.31 -11.14
CA PRO A 609 19.44 -11.66 -11.63
C PRO A 609 19.26 -11.12 -13.06
N SER A 610 18.57 -11.86 -13.93
CA SER A 610 18.40 -11.44 -15.32
C SER A 610 17.14 -10.57 -15.51
N PRO A 611 17.23 -9.42 -16.20
CA PRO A 611 16.06 -8.61 -16.55
C PRO A 611 15.31 -9.19 -17.75
N GLY A 612 14.00 -8.95 -17.79
CA GLY A 612 13.14 -9.22 -18.94
C GLY A 612 11.85 -8.40 -18.85
N GLY A 613 11.03 -8.43 -19.90
CA GLY A 613 9.72 -7.77 -19.87
C GLY A 613 9.22 -7.29 -21.22
N GLY A 614 8.40 -6.22 -21.21
CA GLY A 614 8.00 -5.53 -22.42
C GLY A 614 7.21 -4.22 -22.20
N SER A 615 7.06 -3.45 -23.28
CA SER A 615 6.20 -2.26 -23.37
C SER A 615 5.86 -1.91 -24.82
N GLY A 616 5.20 -0.77 -25.05
CA GLY A 616 4.73 -0.34 -26.37
C GLY A 616 3.59 -1.19 -26.92
N ASP A 617 3.47 -1.22 -28.24
CA ASP A 617 2.73 -2.25 -28.97
C ASP A 617 3.63 -3.49 -29.09
N PRO A 618 3.35 -4.59 -28.37
CA PRO A 618 4.36 -5.11 -27.46
C PRO A 618 5.71 -5.49 -28.07
N HIS A 619 6.71 -4.69 -27.70
CA HIS A 619 8.12 -5.01 -27.77
C HIS A 619 8.53 -5.76 -26.50
N TYR A 620 9.26 -6.87 -26.65
CA TYR A 620 9.68 -7.78 -25.59
C TYR A 620 11.21 -7.83 -25.50
N THR A 621 11.72 -8.07 -24.29
CA THR A 621 13.11 -8.50 -24.05
C THR A 621 13.09 -9.77 -23.22
N THR A 622 13.64 -10.86 -23.74
CA THR A 622 13.76 -12.14 -23.01
C THR A 622 14.80 -12.08 -21.90
N PHE A 623 14.77 -13.07 -20.99
CA PHE A 623 15.76 -13.20 -19.93
C PHE A 623 17.18 -13.56 -20.39
N ASP A 624 17.41 -13.85 -21.68
CA ASP A 624 18.76 -13.92 -22.26
C ASP A 624 19.10 -12.70 -23.15
N GLY A 625 18.23 -11.69 -23.21
CA GLY A 625 18.47 -10.42 -23.90
C GLY A 625 18.04 -10.37 -25.38
N VAL A 626 17.16 -11.26 -25.83
CA VAL A 626 16.56 -11.18 -27.17
C VAL A 626 15.47 -10.12 -27.19
N GLU A 627 15.77 -8.97 -27.78
CA GLU A 627 14.74 -8.00 -28.17
C GLU A 627 13.97 -8.45 -29.42
N TYR A 628 12.64 -8.42 -29.37
CA TYR A 628 11.76 -8.70 -30.51
C TYR A 628 10.39 -8.01 -30.37
N THR A 629 9.57 -8.01 -31.43
CA THR A 629 8.20 -7.46 -31.42
C THR A 629 7.17 -8.59 -31.56
N PHE A 630 6.09 -8.56 -30.77
CA PHE A 630 4.95 -9.46 -30.92
C PHE A 630 3.62 -8.77 -30.55
N ASN A 631 2.92 -8.29 -31.58
CA ASN A 631 1.66 -7.57 -31.44
C ASN A 631 0.48 -8.55 -31.37
N GLY A 632 0.32 -9.25 -30.24
CA GLY A 632 -0.83 -10.14 -29.98
C GLY A 632 -2.07 -9.39 -29.48
N LEU A 633 -3.26 -9.94 -29.72
CA LEU A 633 -4.53 -9.47 -29.13
C LEU A 633 -5.20 -10.60 -28.36
N GLY A 634 -4.81 -10.74 -27.10
CA GLY A 634 -5.13 -11.89 -26.26
C GLY A 634 -4.54 -11.86 -24.86
N GLU A 635 -4.80 -12.93 -24.12
CA GLU A 635 -4.08 -13.30 -22.90
C GLU A 635 -2.95 -14.27 -23.28
N TYR A 636 -1.72 -13.97 -22.84
CA TYR A 636 -0.52 -14.73 -23.21
C TYR A 636 0.29 -15.13 -21.98
N LEU A 637 0.96 -16.29 -22.04
CA LEU A 637 1.89 -16.71 -21.02
C LEU A 637 3.18 -15.89 -21.13
N PHE A 638 3.42 -15.03 -20.15
CA PHE A 638 4.63 -14.21 -20.12
C PHE A 638 5.83 -15.10 -19.76
N PHE A 639 5.70 -15.81 -18.64
CA PHE A 639 6.54 -16.95 -18.27
C PHE A 639 5.90 -17.79 -17.15
N GLU A 640 6.33 -19.05 -17.04
CA GLU A 640 6.07 -19.90 -15.87
C GLU A 640 7.32 -20.69 -15.44
N ILE A 641 7.32 -21.13 -14.18
CA ILE A 641 8.37 -21.91 -13.53
C ILE A 641 7.70 -23.05 -12.76
N ASN A 642 7.79 -24.27 -13.31
CA ASN A 642 7.00 -25.41 -12.84
C ASN A 642 7.42 -25.90 -11.45
N GLU A 643 8.72 -25.82 -11.14
CA GLU A 643 9.33 -26.31 -9.89
C GLU A 643 8.77 -25.63 -8.64
N ILE A 644 8.19 -24.44 -8.79
CA ILE A 644 7.57 -23.63 -7.72
C ILE A 644 6.10 -23.31 -7.99
N ASN A 645 5.49 -23.93 -9.02
CA ASN A 645 4.12 -23.64 -9.50
C ASN A 645 3.85 -22.15 -9.79
N PHE A 646 4.86 -21.40 -10.24
CA PHE A 646 4.72 -19.97 -10.51
C PHE A 646 4.27 -19.72 -11.96
N THR A 647 3.23 -18.92 -12.15
CA THR A 647 2.69 -18.53 -13.46
C THR A 647 2.49 -17.02 -13.53
N CYS A 648 3.04 -16.38 -14.57
CA CYS A 648 2.78 -14.98 -14.92
C CYS A 648 2.11 -14.90 -16.30
N GLN A 649 0.94 -14.26 -16.37
CA GLN A 649 0.19 -14.04 -17.60
C GLN A 649 -0.06 -12.55 -17.84
N VAL A 650 -0.10 -12.15 -19.11
CA VAL A 650 -0.29 -10.76 -19.54
C VAL A 650 -1.44 -10.66 -20.52
N ARG A 651 -2.27 -9.63 -20.38
CA ARG A 651 -3.41 -9.32 -21.26
C ARG A 651 -3.06 -8.12 -22.13
N THR A 652 -3.31 -8.26 -23.42
CA THR A 652 -3.10 -7.21 -24.43
C THR A 652 -4.43 -6.67 -24.93
N SER A 653 -4.48 -5.40 -25.36
CA SER A 653 -5.69 -4.80 -25.96
C SER A 653 -5.36 -3.67 -26.93
N THR A 654 -6.16 -3.49 -27.98
CA THR A 654 -6.16 -2.27 -28.80
C THR A 654 -6.63 -1.06 -27.99
N LEU A 655 -6.01 0.11 -28.21
CA LEU A 655 -6.44 1.38 -27.64
C LEU A 655 -7.72 1.90 -28.31
N LYS A 656 -8.46 2.77 -27.62
CA LYS A 656 -9.68 3.41 -28.15
C LYS A 656 -9.41 4.84 -28.63
N LEU A 657 -9.16 4.98 -29.93
CA LEU A 657 -9.04 6.26 -30.62
C LEU A 657 -10.38 7.00 -30.60
N ASN A 658 -10.37 8.24 -30.08
CA ASN A 658 -11.53 9.14 -29.99
C ASN A 658 -12.80 8.48 -29.40
N GLY A 659 -12.61 7.51 -28.49
CA GLY A 659 -13.70 6.77 -27.82
C GLY A 659 -14.42 5.70 -28.64
N PHE A 660 -14.16 5.57 -29.96
CA PHE A 660 -14.97 4.71 -30.84
C PHE A 660 -14.20 3.79 -31.80
N ALA A 661 -13.01 4.19 -32.27
CA ALA A 661 -12.21 3.35 -33.17
C ALA A 661 -11.13 2.60 -32.38
N ALA A 662 -10.83 1.36 -32.76
CA ALA A 662 -9.63 0.68 -32.27
C ALA A 662 -8.38 1.27 -32.95
N SER A 663 -7.26 1.34 -32.24
CA SER A 663 -5.94 1.46 -32.86
C SER A 663 -5.59 0.21 -33.67
N GLU A 664 -4.68 0.36 -34.64
CA GLU A 664 -4.16 -0.78 -35.41
C GLU A 664 -3.11 -1.58 -34.62
N GLY A 665 -2.52 -0.96 -33.60
CA GLY A 665 -1.66 -1.60 -32.61
C GLY A 665 -2.36 -1.92 -31.29
N THR A 666 -1.70 -2.72 -30.45
CA THR A 666 -2.10 -3.11 -29.09
C THR A 666 -1.25 -2.45 -28.01
N VAL A 667 -1.54 -2.72 -26.73
CA VAL A 667 -0.70 -2.44 -25.55
C VAL A 667 -0.91 -3.52 -24.49
N PHE A 668 0.03 -3.67 -23.55
CA PHE A 668 -0.26 -4.37 -22.29
C PHE A 668 -1.32 -3.62 -21.47
N ARG A 669 -2.34 -4.33 -20.99
CA ARG A 669 -3.48 -3.77 -20.25
C ARG A 669 -3.62 -4.36 -18.85
N ALA A 670 -3.26 -5.63 -18.68
CA ALA A 670 -3.28 -6.32 -17.40
C ALA A 670 -2.11 -7.29 -17.25
N ILE A 671 -1.74 -7.56 -16.00
CA ILE A 671 -0.85 -8.63 -15.59
C ILE A 671 -1.51 -9.40 -14.45
N ALA A 672 -1.39 -10.73 -14.48
CA ALA A 672 -1.80 -11.60 -13.40
C ALA A 672 -0.66 -12.55 -13.01
N ILE A 673 -0.52 -12.79 -11.70
CA ILE A 673 0.56 -13.54 -11.08
C ILE A 673 -0.05 -14.50 -10.05
N ARG A 674 0.31 -15.78 -10.14
CA ARG A 674 -0.10 -16.82 -9.19
C ARG A 674 1.08 -17.75 -8.90
N GLY A 675 1.37 -17.96 -7.62
CA GLY A 675 2.32 -18.97 -7.16
C GLY A 675 1.66 -20.29 -6.80
N ASP A 676 2.24 -21.00 -5.83
CA ASP A 676 1.69 -22.24 -5.28
C ASP A 676 0.40 -22.03 -4.47
N SER A 677 -0.15 -23.10 -3.90
CA SER A 677 -1.32 -23.04 -3.00
C SER A 677 -1.09 -22.28 -1.69
N ASN A 678 0.14 -21.79 -1.42
CA ASN A 678 0.46 -20.93 -0.30
C ASN A 678 0.66 -19.47 -0.69
N THR A 679 0.67 -19.13 -1.97
CA THR A 679 0.84 -17.75 -2.46
C THR A 679 -0.51 -17.05 -2.64
N ASP A 680 -0.65 -15.80 -2.20
CA ASP A 680 -1.80 -14.96 -2.58
C ASP A 680 -1.70 -14.53 -4.06
N SER A 681 -2.78 -14.66 -4.84
CA SER A 681 -2.75 -14.30 -6.27
C SER A 681 -3.04 -12.81 -6.50
N ILE A 682 -2.24 -12.14 -7.35
CA ILE A 682 -2.47 -10.74 -7.76
C ILE A 682 -2.92 -10.68 -9.23
N GLN A 683 -3.85 -9.77 -9.52
CA GLN A 683 -4.06 -9.21 -10.86
C GLN A 683 -4.09 -7.68 -10.78
N ILE A 684 -3.39 -7.03 -11.70
CA ILE A 684 -3.36 -5.57 -11.85
C ILE A 684 -3.83 -5.26 -13.27
N GLU A 685 -4.88 -4.44 -13.41
CA GLU A 685 -5.37 -4.00 -14.72
C GLU A 685 -5.87 -2.56 -14.75
N LEU A 686 -6.00 -2.03 -15.97
CA LEU A 686 -6.64 -0.75 -16.24
C LEU A 686 -8.05 -0.97 -16.83
N ASP A 687 -9.08 -0.47 -16.14
CA ASP A 687 -10.46 -0.60 -16.57
C ASP A 687 -10.80 0.24 -17.82
N LEU A 688 -12.03 0.15 -18.33
CA LEU A 688 -12.45 0.88 -19.53
C LEU A 688 -12.52 2.41 -19.36
N ALA A 689 -12.49 2.91 -18.12
CA ALA A 689 -12.46 4.31 -17.73
C ALA A 689 -11.08 4.74 -17.17
N ASN A 690 -10.02 3.98 -17.50
CA ASN A 690 -8.62 4.23 -17.14
C ASN A 690 -8.26 4.04 -15.65
N ASN A 691 -9.14 3.48 -14.82
CA ASN A 691 -8.85 3.30 -13.40
C ASN A 691 -7.98 2.07 -13.15
N VAL A 692 -7.10 2.18 -12.15
CA VAL A 692 -6.31 1.05 -11.64
C VAL A 692 -7.20 0.14 -10.83
N LEU A 693 -7.28 -1.13 -11.20
CA LEU A 693 -7.89 -2.19 -10.42
C LEU A 693 -6.81 -3.16 -9.96
N ILE A 694 -6.68 -3.33 -8.65
CA ILE A 694 -5.81 -4.32 -8.03
C ILE A 694 -6.70 -5.38 -7.41
N TYR A 695 -6.62 -6.60 -7.93
CA TYR A 695 -7.31 -7.78 -7.42
C TYR A 695 -6.33 -8.60 -6.57
N ILE A 696 -6.70 -8.87 -5.33
CA ILE A 696 -5.98 -9.78 -4.43
C ILE A 696 -6.91 -10.95 -4.11
N ASN A 697 -6.51 -12.16 -4.51
CA ASN A 697 -7.34 -13.38 -4.43
C ASN A 697 -8.75 -13.22 -5.06
N GLY A 698 -8.85 -12.43 -6.14
CA GLY A 698 -10.09 -12.15 -6.86
C GLY A 698 -10.98 -11.04 -6.25
N ILE A 699 -10.59 -10.45 -5.13
CA ILE A 699 -11.28 -9.30 -4.52
C ILE A 699 -10.59 -8.01 -4.97
N VAL A 700 -11.36 -7.03 -5.49
CA VAL A 700 -10.84 -5.69 -5.81
C VAL A 700 -10.50 -4.95 -4.51
N VAL A 701 -9.33 -4.32 -4.45
CA VAL A 701 -8.85 -3.58 -3.28
C VAL A 701 -8.55 -2.13 -3.68
N ASP A 702 -9.22 -1.16 -3.07
CA ASP A 702 -8.91 0.26 -3.25
C ASP A 702 -7.63 0.62 -2.47
N PHE A 703 -6.50 0.55 -3.15
CA PHE A 703 -5.21 0.53 -2.47
C PHE A 703 -4.71 1.93 -2.11
N THR A 704 -4.81 2.24 -0.81
CA THR A 704 -4.55 3.56 -0.20
C THR A 704 -3.41 3.57 0.81
N SER A 705 -2.70 2.44 0.97
CA SER A 705 -1.45 2.36 1.75
C SER A 705 -0.26 2.31 0.79
N GLU A 706 0.94 2.59 1.29
CA GLU A 706 2.18 2.53 0.48
C GLU A 706 2.67 1.07 0.29
N TYR A 707 2.22 0.14 1.14
CA TYR A 707 2.78 -1.20 1.27
C TYR A 707 1.78 -2.25 1.82
N ILE A 708 1.81 -3.50 1.33
CA ILE A 708 1.16 -4.69 1.91
C ILE A 708 2.12 -5.89 1.89
N ASN A 709 2.24 -6.57 3.03
CA ASN A 709 2.70 -7.96 3.12
C ASN A 709 1.52 -8.92 2.86
N LEU A 710 1.53 -9.61 1.71
CA LEU A 710 0.65 -10.74 1.43
C LEU A 710 1.37 -12.05 1.77
N LYS A 711 0.67 -13.19 1.64
CA LYS A 711 1.31 -14.50 1.84
C LYS A 711 2.23 -14.82 0.66
N GLN A 712 3.54 -14.90 0.93
CA GLN A 712 4.63 -15.15 -0.03
C GLN A 712 4.78 -14.10 -1.15
N LEU A 713 4.22 -12.91 -0.97
CA LEU A 713 4.18 -11.86 -2.00
C LEU A 713 4.10 -10.48 -1.34
N THR A 714 4.88 -9.53 -1.85
CA THR A 714 4.89 -8.14 -1.38
C THR A 714 4.35 -7.22 -2.45
N LEU A 715 3.55 -6.23 -2.07
CA LEU A 715 3.03 -5.19 -2.96
C LEU A 715 3.35 -3.80 -2.39
N LYS A 716 4.11 -3.01 -3.13
CA LYS A 716 4.49 -1.63 -2.78
C LYS A 716 4.03 -0.67 -3.88
N LEU A 717 3.48 0.48 -3.50
CA LEU A 717 3.21 1.59 -4.42
C LEU A 717 4.22 2.71 -4.16
N ASN A 718 5.21 2.83 -5.05
CA ASN A 718 6.18 3.92 -5.02
C ASN A 718 5.53 5.28 -5.38
N ASN A 719 4.41 5.25 -6.10
CA ASN A 719 3.47 6.36 -6.30
C ASN A 719 2.19 5.83 -6.99
N ALA A 720 1.24 6.71 -7.30
CA ALA A 720 -0.02 6.37 -7.99
C ALA A 720 0.13 5.77 -9.41
N THR A 721 1.36 5.65 -9.93
CA THR A 721 1.66 5.09 -11.26
C THR A 721 2.77 4.04 -11.27
N ASP A 722 3.45 3.78 -10.15
CA ASP A 722 4.57 2.82 -10.10
C ASP A 722 4.33 1.78 -9.01
N ILE A 723 4.13 0.54 -9.45
CA ILE A 723 3.86 -0.62 -8.59
C ILE A 723 5.08 -1.54 -8.60
N GLU A 724 5.61 -1.82 -7.43
CA GLU A 724 6.70 -2.76 -7.19
C GLU A 724 6.13 -4.00 -6.48
N LEU A 725 6.47 -5.19 -6.98
CA LEU A 725 5.82 -6.44 -6.60
C LEU A 725 6.88 -7.55 -6.55
N THR A 726 7.18 -8.02 -5.34
CA THR A 726 8.26 -8.97 -5.05
C THR A 726 7.68 -10.31 -4.61
N TYR A 727 7.92 -11.36 -5.39
CA TYR A 727 7.62 -12.74 -4.99
C TYR A 727 8.87 -13.33 -4.32
N TRP A 728 8.68 -13.88 -3.11
CA TRP A 728 9.70 -14.30 -2.14
C TRP A 728 10.84 -15.20 -2.66
N GLN A 729 10.67 -15.82 -3.82
CA GLN A 729 11.73 -16.59 -4.46
C GLN A 729 12.68 -15.73 -5.31
N GLY A 730 12.69 -14.40 -5.19
CA GLY A 730 13.52 -13.53 -6.02
C GLY A 730 13.00 -13.43 -7.45
N ILE A 731 11.68 -13.33 -7.61
CA ILE A 731 11.03 -12.93 -8.86
C ILE A 731 10.39 -11.56 -8.62
N ASN A 732 10.92 -10.53 -9.25
CA ASN A 732 10.51 -9.15 -9.04
C ASN A 732 9.77 -8.62 -10.26
N PHE A 733 8.82 -7.72 -10.03
CA PHE A 733 8.15 -6.95 -11.06
C PHE A 733 8.12 -5.48 -10.66
N GLN A 734 8.31 -4.60 -11.64
CA GLN A 734 8.00 -3.17 -11.48
C GLN A 734 7.17 -2.72 -12.69
N ILE A 735 5.92 -2.41 -12.41
CA ILE A 735 4.84 -2.17 -13.36
C ILE A 735 4.55 -0.67 -13.36
N LEU A 736 4.97 0.03 -14.42
CA LEU A 736 4.68 1.44 -14.59
C LEU A 736 3.35 1.58 -15.35
N LEU A 737 2.35 2.07 -14.63
CA LEU A 737 1.01 2.35 -15.14
C LEU A 737 1.03 3.64 -15.96
N THR A 738 0.30 3.67 -17.07
CA THR A 738 -0.04 4.92 -17.75
C THR A 738 -1.57 5.05 -17.87
N PRO A 739 -2.27 5.41 -16.77
CA PRO A 739 -3.73 5.39 -16.71
C PRO A 739 -4.38 6.15 -17.86
N GLN A 740 -3.94 7.39 -18.10
CA GLN A 740 -4.42 8.28 -19.17
C GLN A 740 -4.32 7.70 -20.61
N LYS A 741 -3.57 6.60 -20.78
CA LYS A 741 -3.31 5.92 -22.05
C LYS A 741 -3.73 4.46 -22.04
N ASN A 742 -4.31 3.98 -20.92
CA ASN A 742 -4.77 2.62 -20.72
C ASN A 742 -3.71 1.54 -21.03
N ALA A 743 -2.45 1.81 -20.69
CA ALA A 743 -1.29 1.00 -21.04
C ALA A 743 -0.37 0.73 -19.83
N LEU A 744 0.33 -0.40 -19.86
CA LEU A 744 1.34 -0.82 -18.89
C LEU A 744 2.73 -0.95 -19.53
N LEU A 745 3.77 -0.60 -18.77
CA LEU A 745 5.14 -1.06 -18.98
C LEU A 745 5.43 -2.10 -17.90
N ILE A 746 5.84 -3.30 -18.31
CA ILE A 746 6.09 -4.43 -17.41
C ILE A 746 7.57 -4.79 -17.48
N PHE A 747 8.31 -4.46 -16.41
CA PHE A 747 9.67 -4.95 -16.19
C PHE A 747 9.65 -6.06 -15.14
N SER A 748 10.45 -7.10 -15.33
CA SER A 748 10.66 -8.17 -14.36
C SER A 748 12.14 -8.52 -14.24
N SER A 749 12.56 -9.05 -13.09
CA SER A 749 13.88 -9.68 -12.93
C SER A 749 13.77 -11.00 -12.18
N VAL A 750 14.57 -11.98 -12.61
CA VAL A 750 14.58 -13.36 -12.07
C VAL A 750 15.95 -13.76 -11.56
N ASP A 751 15.98 -14.32 -10.37
CA ASP A 751 17.17 -14.92 -9.76
C ASP A 751 17.77 -16.03 -10.65
N PHE A 752 19.10 -16.07 -10.78
CA PHE A 752 19.86 -17.03 -11.59
C PHE A 752 19.59 -18.49 -11.20
N LYS A 753 19.10 -18.77 -9.98
CA LYS A 753 18.64 -20.12 -9.59
C LYS A 753 17.50 -20.67 -10.47
N PHE A 754 16.86 -19.84 -11.29
CA PHE A 754 15.85 -20.23 -12.28
C PHE A 754 16.40 -20.54 -13.68
N LYS A 755 17.72 -20.49 -13.87
CA LYS A 755 18.36 -20.81 -15.15
C LYS A 755 17.96 -22.22 -15.65
N ASN A 756 17.52 -22.31 -16.90
CA ASN A 756 16.94 -23.47 -17.59
C ASN A 756 15.55 -23.94 -17.09
N LYS A 757 14.91 -23.22 -16.16
CA LYS A 757 13.59 -23.60 -15.57
C LYS A 757 12.42 -22.76 -16.09
N ILE A 758 12.71 -21.69 -16.83
CA ILE A 758 11.73 -20.76 -17.36
C ILE A 758 11.22 -21.23 -18.73
N LYS A 759 9.94 -20.98 -19.03
CA LYS A 759 9.43 -20.97 -20.40
C LYS A 759 8.28 -19.97 -20.58
N GLY A 760 8.21 -19.33 -21.74
CA GLY A 760 7.14 -18.41 -22.14
C GLY A 760 7.59 -17.45 -23.23
N LEU A 761 6.93 -16.30 -23.33
CA LEU A 761 7.37 -15.21 -24.19
C LEU A 761 8.71 -14.60 -23.75
N LEU A 762 9.05 -14.64 -22.46
CA LEU A 762 10.37 -14.16 -21.97
C LEU A 762 11.53 -15.16 -22.15
N GLY A 763 11.37 -16.15 -23.04
CA GLY A 763 12.44 -17.07 -23.42
C GLY A 763 12.54 -18.30 -22.52
N ASN A 764 13.74 -18.90 -22.45
CA ASN A 764 14.01 -20.08 -21.62
C ASN A 764 15.10 -19.89 -20.54
N PHE A 765 15.81 -18.75 -20.58
CA PHE A 765 16.83 -18.34 -19.59
C PHE A 765 17.94 -19.39 -19.42
N ASN A 766 18.76 -19.61 -20.45
CA ASN A 766 19.92 -20.51 -20.41
C ASN A 766 21.25 -19.80 -20.82
N GLY A 767 21.19 -18.53 -21.24
CA GLY A 767 22.29 -17.73 -21.76
C GLY A 767 22.51 -17.84 -23.27
N ILE A 768 21.57 -18.40 -24.03
CA ILE A 768 21.71 -18.75 -25.46
C ILE A 768 20.55 -18.12 -26.26
N GLN A 769 20.73 -16.85 -26.62
CA GLN A 769 19.79 -16.04 -27.42
C GLN A 769 19.24 -16.70 -28.70
N THR A 770 19.90 -17.73 -29.23
CA THR A 770 19.46 -18.45 -30.43
C THR A 770 18.44 -19.57 -30.18
N ASP A 771 18.13 -19.92 -28.93
CA ASP A 771 17.09 -20.93 -28.61
C ASP A 771 15.91 -20.43 -27.76
N ASP A 772 15.84 -19.12 -27.52
CA ASP A 772 14.74 -18.44 -26.80
C ASP A 772 13.38 -18.51 -27.51
N PHE A 773 13.34 -18.62 -28.85
CA PHE A 773 12.09 -18.82 -29.61
C PHE A 773 11.59 -20.27 -29.52
N ARG A 774 11.35 -20.72 -28.29
CA ARG A 774 10.92 -22.07 -27.94
C ARG A 774 9.40 -22.15 -27.76
N LEU A 775 8.79 -23.18 -28.33
CA LEU A 775 7.35 -23.42 -28.27
C LEU A 775 6.92 -24.10 -26.95
N PRO A 776 5.61 -24.07 -26.60
CA PRO A 776 5.09 -24.75 -25.42
C PRO A 776 5.34 -26.26 -25.38
N ASP A 777 5.51 -26.91 -26.53
CA ASP A 777 5.86 -28.33 -26.66
C ASP A 777 7.37 -28.61 -26.50
N GLY A 778 8.17 -27.56 -26.32
CA GLY A 778 9.62 -27.62 -26.16
C GLY A 778 10.42 -27.48 -27.47
N THR A 779 9.78 -27.40 -28.64
CA THR A 779 10.44 -27.22 -29.94
C THR A 779 11.11 -25.85 -30.04
N VAL A 780 12.39 -25.80 -30.41
CA VAL A 780 13.13 -24.55 -30.67
C VAL A 780 12.97 -24.13 -32.12
N LEU A 781 12.64 -22.86 -32.37
CA LEU A 781 12.59 -22.24 -33.69
C LEU A 781 13.78 -21.31 -33.90
N ASN A 782 14.43 -21.40 -35.06
CA ASN A 782 15.49 -20.48 -35.48
C ASN A 782 14.88 -19.35 -36.32
N LEU A 783 14.25 -18.38 -35.66
CA LEU A 783 13.64 -17.20 -36.30
C LEU A 783 14.58 -15.99 -36.27
N ASP A 784 14.51 -15.12 -37.27
CA ASP A 784 15.13 -13.80 -37.20
C ASP A 784 14.33 -12.93 -36.22
N LYS A 785 14.98 -12.39 -35.18
CA LYS A 785 14.33 -11.54 -34.17
C LYS A 785 13.75 -10.23 -34.74
N ASN A 786 14.18 -9.83 -35.94
CA ASN A 786 13.66 -8.69 -36.70
C ASN A 786 12.47 -9.06 -37.61
N ASN A 787 12.02 -10.33 -37.57
CA ASN A 787 10.93 -10.86 -38.38
C ASN A 787 9.66 -11.07 -37.55
N ASP A 788 9.13 -9.96 -37.05
CA ASP A 788 7.89 -9.87 -36.28
C ASP A 788 6.69 -10.61 -36.91
N ARG A 789 6.60 -10.63 -38.25
CA ARG A 789 5.59 -11.40 -39.00
C ARG A 789 5.70 -12.91 -38.77
N ASP A 790 6.91 -13.45 -38.86
CA ASP A 790 7.18 -14.88 -38.65
C ASP A 790 7.06 -15.24 -37.16
N ILE A 791 7.59 -14.39 -36.28
CA ILE A 791 7.45 -14.49 -34.83
C ILE A 791 5.97 -14.53 -34.42
N PHE A 792 5.13 -13.63 -34.91
CA PHE A 792 3.69 -13.62 -34.63
C PHE A 792 3.02 -14.93 -35.07
N GLN A 793 3.26 -15.38 -36.30
CA GLN A 793 2.60 -16.56 -36.86
C GLN A 793 3.07 -17.87 -36.22
N ASN A 794 4.37 -18.02 -35.98
CA ASN A 794 5.00 -19.29 -35.65
C ASN A 794 5.46 -19.43 -34.19
N PHE A 795 5.75 -18.33 -33.47
CA PHE A 795 6.14 -18.35 -32.05
C PHE A 795 5.08 -17.73 -31.12
N GLY A 796 4.84 -16.42 -31.20
CA GLY A 796 4.09 -15.67 -30.19
C GLY A 796 2.65 -16.14 -30.01
N GLN A 797 1.92 -16.37 -31.12
CA GLN A 797 0.56 -16.92 -31.06
C GLN A 797 0.47 -18.36 -30.53
N LYS A 798 1.60 -19.06 -30.32
CA LYS A 798 1.60 -20.39 -29.66
C LYS A 798 1.54 -20.28 -28.13
N TRP A 799 1.91 -19.14 -27.57
CA TRP A 799 1.84 -18.85 -26.12
C TRP A 799 0.51 -18.23 -25.67
N LEU A 800 -0.52 -18.28 -26.54
CA LEU A 800 -1.87 -17.83 -26.21
C LEU A 800 -2.49 -18.73 -25.10
N VAL A 801 -2.93 -18.09 -24.03
CA VAL A 801 -3.63 -18.71 -22.89
C VAL A 801 -5.04 -19.10 -23.33
N ASN A 802 -5.54 -20.25 -22.87
CA ASN A 802 -6.92 -20.68 -23.08
C ASN A 802 -7.77 -20.47 -21.81
N SER A 803 -9.10 -20.57 -21.93
CA SER A 803 -10.04 -20.32 -20.84
C SER A 803 -9.92 -21.26 -19.63
N GLU A 804 -9.30 -22.44 -19.76
CA GLU A 804 -9.06 -23.38 -18.66
C GLU A 804 -7.71 -23.13 -17.97
N SER A 805 -6.73 -22.57 -18.70
CA SER A 805 -5.39 -22.24 -18.19
C SER A 805 -5.24 -20.78 -17.74
N SER A 806 -6.24 -19.92 -17.96
CA SER A 806 -6.15 -18.51 -17.56
C SER A 806 -6.16 -18.37 -16.04
N ILE A 807 -5.31 -17.47 -15.55
CA ILE A 807 -5.24 -17.11 -14.13
C ILE A 807 -5.90 -15.75 -13.84
N PHE A 808 -6.44 -15.11 -14.88
CA PHE A 808 -7.17 -13.86 -14.74
C PHE A 808 -8.57 -14.07 -14.15
N ILE A 809 -8.93 -13.16 -13.24
CA ILE A 809 -10.30 -12.90 -12.82
C ILE A 809 -10.98 -12.01 -13.88
N TYR A 810 -12.25 -12.26 -14.15
CA TYR A 810 -13.07 -11.48 -15.09
C TYR A 810 -14.17 -10.73 -14.35
N GLN A 811 -14.47 -9.51 -14.81
CA GLN A 811 -15.61 -8.73 -14.34
C GLN A 811 -16.94 -9.41 -14.72
N GLN A 812 -18.02 -9.14 -13.99
CA GLN A 812 -19.29 -9.84 -14.17
C GLN A 812 -19.85 -9.66 -15.59
N GLY A 813 -20.01 -10.77 -16.32
CA GLY A 813 -20.47 -10.77 -17.72
C GLY A 813 -19.35 -10.71 -18.76
N PHE A 814 -18.09 -10.57 -18.34
CA PHE A 814 -16.91 -10.85 -19.15
C PHE A 814 -16.36 -12.26 -18.87
N GLN A 815 -15.63 -12.80 -19.84
CA GLN A 815 -14.90 -14.05 -19.78
C GLN A 815 -13.69 -13.98 -20.72
N HIS A 816 -12.82 -15.00 -20.69
CA HIS A 816 -11.65 -15.15 -21.57
C HIS A 816 -11.88 -14.73 -23.03
N SER A 817 -12.98 -15.18 -23.64
CA SER A 817 -13.31 -14.89 -25.05
C SER A 817 -13.67 -13.43 -25.36
N ASN A 818 -13.75 -12.54 -24.36
CA ASN A 818 -13.93 -11.10 -24.58
C ASN A 818 -12.60 -10.36 -24.80
N TYR A 819 -11.47 -11.00 -24.49
CA TYR A 819 -10.13 -10.39 -24.52
C TYR A 819 -9.20 -11.03 -25.56
N VAL A 820 -9.68 -12.01 -26.32
CA VAL A 820 -8.93 -12.76 -27.34
C VAL A 820 -9.62 -12.64 -28.69
N ASP A 821 -8.90 -12.19 -29.71
CA ASP A 821 -9.36 -12.21 -31.11
C ASP A 821 -8.37 -12.97 -32.00
N LEU A 822 -8.74 -14.21 -32.38
CA LEU A 822 -7.95 -15.06 -33.28
C LEU A 822 -7.96 -14.59 -34.75
N SER A 823 -8.79 -13.61 -35.10
CA SER A 823 -8.85 -13.00 -36.42
C SER A 823 -8.04 -11.70 -36.54
N TYR A 824 -7.55 -11.17 -35.42
CA TYR A 824 -6.67 -10.01 -35.39
C TYR A 824 -5.33 -10.32 -36.08
N ILE A 825 -4.96 -9.44 -37.00
CA ILE A 825 -3.66 -9.44 -37.66
C ILE A 825 -3.13 -8.02 -37.48
N PRO A 826 -2.00 -7.83 -36.78
CA PRO A 826 -1.42 -6.50 -36.57
C PRO A 826 -0.84 -5.97 -37.88
N LYS A 827 -0.43 -4.69 -37.86
CA LYS A 827 0.64 -4.25 -38.76
C LYS A 827 1.96 -4.91 -38.36
N PHE A 828 2.92 -4.86 -39.28
CA PHE A 828 4.27 -5.39 -39.04
C PHE A 828 5.29 -4.30 -39.31
N VAL A 829 6.33 -4.21 -38.48
CA VAL A 829 7.45 -3.27 -38.62
C VAL A 829 8.11 -3.42 -40.00
N GLN A 830 8.14 -4.65 -40.53
CA GLN A 830 8.60 -4.99 -41.88
C GLN A 830 7.86 -4.27 -43.01
N ASP A 831 6.57 -3.95 -42.83
CA ASP A 831 5.76 -3.26 -43.86
C ASP A 831 6.08 -1.76 -43.94
N GLY A 832 6.89 -1.26 -42.99
CA GLY A 832 7.38 0.11 -42.90
C GLY A 832 6.56 1.00 -41.97
N ILE A 833 7.26 1.93 -41.30
CA ILE A 833 6.63 2.92 -40.42
C ILE A 833 5.95 3.99 -41.29
N ILE A 834 4.62 3.90 -41.41
CA ILE A 834 3.80 4.80 -42.23
C ILE A 834 2.86 5.59 -41.32
N PHE A 835 3.16 6.87 -41.11
CA PHE A 835 2.30 7.77 -40.34
C PHE A 835 1.07 8.22 -41.16
N SER A 836 -0.09 8.27 -40.50
CA SER A 836 -1.34 8.78 -41.07
C SER A 836 -1.38 10.32 -41.23
N ASN A 837 -0.44 11.04 -40.61
CA ASN A 837 -0.39 12.49 -40.55
C ASN A 837 1.06 12.98 -40.41
N SER A 838 1.49 13.90 -41.27
CA SER A 838 2.86 14.47 -41.24
C SER A 838 3.15 15.31 -39.99
N SER A 839 2.14 15.88 -39.34
CA SER A 839 2.29 16.55 -38.04
C SER A 839 2.56 15.54 -36.91
N LEU A 840 1.93 14.36 -36.97
CA LEU A 840 2.18 13.27 -36.03
C LEU A 840 3.59 12.70 -36.27
N GLU A 841 3.98 12.47 -37.52
CA GLU A 841 5.34 12.06 -37.87
C GLU A 841 6.40 13.05 -37.35
N SER A 842 6.17 14.36 -37.55
CA SER A 842 7.11 15.40 -37.13
C SER A 842 7.32 15.38 -35.61
N LEU A 843 6.24 15.26 -34.84
CA LEU A 843 6.30 15.22 -33.37
C LEU A 843 6.81 13.86 -32.85
N ALA A 844 6.51 12.75 -33.54
CA ALA A 844 7.09 11.44 -33.27
C ALA A 844 8.60 11.45 -33.45
N ARG A 845 9.11 12.03 -34.56
CA ARG A 845 10.56 12.18 -34.79
C ARG A 845 11.22 13.15 -33.80
N GLU A 846 10.50 14.16 -33.30
CA GLU A 846 10.98 15.02 -32.21
C GLU A 846 11.19 14.26 -30.89
N LYS A 847 10.31 13.30 -30.55
CA LYS A 847 10.37 12.56 -29.27
C LYS A 847 11.17 11.25 -29.35
N CYS A 848 11.04 10.50 -30.44
CA CYS A 848 11.70 9.20 -30.66
C CYS A 848 13.09 9.31 -31.28
N GLY A 849 13.42 10.43 -31.94
CA GLY A 849 14.62 10.54 -32.78
C GLY A 849 14.62 9.48 -33.89
N GLU A 850 15.57 8.55 -33.81
CA GLU A 850 15.73 7.42 -34.75
C GLU A 850 15.32 6.05 -34.13
N ASN A 851 14.81 6.00 -32.89
CA ASN A 851 14.39 4.74 -32.27
C ASN A 851 13.18 4.14 -33.03
N ILE A 852 13.41 3.01 -33.68
CA ILE A 852 12.45 2.33 -34.55
C ILE A 852 11.21 1.85 -33.78
N LYS A 853 11.39 1.34 -32.55
CA LYS A 853 10.29 0.85 -31.69
C LYS A 853 9.32 1.99 -31.35
N CYS A 854 9.86 3.08 -30.79
CA CYS A 854 9.10 4.30 -30.49
C CYS A 854 8.41 4.89 -31.74
N LEU A 855 9.11 4.99 -32.88
CA LEU A 855 8.50 5.51 -34.11
C LEU A 855 7.38 4.60 -34.64
N TYR A 856 7.55 3.27 -34.52
CA TYR A 856 6.56 2.29 -34.93
C TYR A 856 5.31 2.38 -34.05
N ASP A 857 5.46 2.35 -32.73
CA ASP A 857 4.40 2.51 -31.74
C ASP A 857 3.49 3.69 -32.09
N VAL A 858 4.07 4.88 -32.28
CA VAL A 858 3.30 6.10 -32.58
C VAL A 858 2.59 6.03 -33.94
N SER A 859 3.11 5.24 -34.89
CA SER A 859 2.48 5.06 -36.20
C SER A 859 1.25 4.13 -36.18
N VAL A 860 1.21 3.13 -35.29
CA VAL A 860 0.13 2.13 -35.20
C VAL A 860 -0.87 2.39 -34.05
N THR A 861 -0.43 3.03 -32.98
CA THR A 861 -1.28 3.47 -31.86
C THR A 861 -1.83 4.89 -32.04
N LEU A 862 -1.20 5.70 -32.89
CA LEU A 862 -1.43 7.14 -33.06
C LEU A 862 -1.21 7.99 -31.80
N ASP A 863 -0.56 7.45 -30.76
CA ASP A 863 -0.32 8.14 -29.50
C ASP A 863 1.17 8.18 -29.11
N ILE A 864 1.66 9.39 -28.84
CA ILE A 864 3.08 9.67 -28.61
C ILE A 864 3.56 9.16 -27.25
N GLU A 865 2.68 9.10 -26.24
CA GLU A 865 3.07 8.58 -24.92
C GLU A 865 3.35 7.07 -24.95
N ILE A 866 2.78 6.31 -25.90
CA ILE A 866 3.05 4.88 -26.04
C ILE A 866 4.47 4.64 -26.58
N GLY A 867 4.88 5.38 -27.62
CA GLY A 867 6.28 5.32 -28.08
C GLY A 867 7.27 5.76 -26.99
N ILE A 868 6.90 6.75 -26.19
CA ILE A 868 7.69 7.18 -25.03
C ILE A 868 7.76 6.09 -23.94
N LEU A 869 6.77 5.20 -23.81
CA LEU A 869 6.87 4.03 -22.92
C LEU A 869 7.92 3.03 -23.39
N SER A 870 8.03 2.77 -24.69
CA SER A 870 9.12 1.93 -25.23
C SER A 870 10.49 2.54 -24.97
N LEU A 871 10.67 3.86 -25.09
CA LEU A 871 11.92 4.53 -24.68
C LEU A 871 12.22 4.39 -23.18
N LYS A 872 11.18 4.47 -22.33
CA LYS A 872 11.31 4.24 -20.87
C LYS A 872 11.69 2.79 -20.56
N PHE A 873 11.18 1.82 -21.33
CA PHE A 873 11.51 0.40 -21.18
C PHE A 873 12.94 0.09 -21.64
N ASP A 874 13.33 0.52 -22.84
CA ASP A 874 14.69 0.38 -23.40
C ASP A 874 15.73 0.89 -22.39
N LYS A 875 15.55 2.12 -21.91
CA LYS A 875 16.44 2.73 -20.92
C LYS A 875 16.46 1.98 -19.58
N LYS A 876 15.36 1.36 -19.18
CA LYS A 876 15.28 0.61 -17.91
C LYS A 876 16.04 -0.72 -17.98
N ILE A 877 15.96 -1.41 -19.11
CA ILE A 877 16.81 -2.58 -19.40
C ILE A 877 18.29 -2.16 -19.43
N GLU A 878 18.61 -1.07 -20.13
CA GLU A 878 19.98 -0.54 -20.27
C GLU A 878 20.61 -0.22 -18.91
N VAL A 879 19.94 0.57 -18.06
CA VAL A 879 20.44 0.95 -16.73
C VAL A 879 20.64 -0.28 -15.84
N PHE A 880 19.68 -1.22 -15.81
CA PHE A 880 19.80 -2.43 -15.01
C PHE A 880 20.98 -3.30 -15.46
N GLN A 881 21.22 -3.43 -16.76
CA GLN A 881 22.39 -4.14 -17.30
C GLN A 881 23.71 -3.44 -16.97
N GLN A 882 23.74 -2.10 -16.98
CA GLN A 882 24.91 -1.32 -16.56
C GLN A 882 25.23 -1.53 -15.08
N ASP A 883 24.23 -1.51 -14.18
CA ASP A 883 24.42 -1.78 -12.76
C ASP A 883 24.95 -3.20 -12.51
N LEU A 884 24.40 -4.23 -13.18
CA LEU A 884 24.91 -5.61 -13.08
C LEU A 884 26.35 -5.76 -13.58
N ALA A 885 26.72 -5.06 -14.65
CA ALA A 885 28.10 -5.07 -15.17
C ALA A 885 29.07 -4.44 -14.16
N ASN A 886 28.68 -3.33 -13.52
CA ASN A 886 29.48 -2.68 -12.48
C ASN A 886 29.69 -3.60 -11.26
N ILE A 887 28.65 -4.29 -10.79
CA ILE A 887 28.74 -5.24 -9.66
C ILE A 887 29.62 -6.45 -10.03
N SER A 888 29.48 -6.96 -11.26
CA SER A 888 30.31 -8.07 -11.76
C SER A 888 31.80 -7.69 -11.82
N GLN A 889 32.10 -6.47 -12.27
CA GLN A 889 33.48 -5.95 -12.28
C GLN A 889 34.03 -5.73 -10.86
N ALA A 890 33.18 -5.41 -9.88
CA ALA A 890 33.59 -5.31 -8.48
C ALA A 890 33.97 -6.66 -7.87
N LEU A 891 33.16 -7.71 -8.11
CA LEU A 891 33.45 -9.09 -7.70
C LEU A 891 34.82 -9.57 -8.19
N GLU A 892 35.12 -9.35 -9.48
CA GLU A 892 36.42 -9.69 -10.06
C GLU A 892 37.61 -9.00 -9.36
N ASN A 893 37.41 -7.86 -8.70
CA ASN A 893 38.45 -7.17 -7.93
C ASN A 893 38.51 -7.62 -6.47
N PHE A 894 37.43 -8.21 -5.94
CA PHE A 894 37.37 -8.76 -4.59
C PHE A 894 38.01 -10.15 -4.51
N GLU A 895 37.83 -11.00 -5.54
CA GLU A 895 38.41 -12.35 -5.63
C GLU A 895 39.94 -12.38 -5.89
N LYS A 896 40.59 -11.23 -6.07
CA LYS A 896 42.04 -11.14 -6.35
C LYS A 896 42.84 -10.79 -5.08
N PRO A 897 43.30 -11.77 -4.27
CA PRO A 897 44.21 -11.50 -3.17
C PRO A 897 45.53 -10.94 -3.69
N ASN A 898 46.07 -9.94 -3.00
CA ASN A 898 47.37 -9.33 -3.32
C ASN A 898 48.53 -10.25 -2.91
N ASN A 899 48.80 -11.28 -3.73
CA ASN A 899 49.92 -12.21 -3.54
C ASN A 899 51.29 -11.58 -3.89
N GLU A 900 51.73 -10.60 -3.10
CA GLU A 900 53.11 -10.06 -3.13
C GLU A 900 53.84 -10.21 -1.78
N THR A 901 53.61 -11.31 -1.04
CA THR A 901 54.48 -11.71 0.08
C THR A 901 54.72 -13.23 0.18
N GLU A 902 55.30 -13.85 -0.85
CA GLU A 902 56.02 -15.12 -0.68
C GLU A 902 57.51 -14.86 -0.44
N THR A 903 57.90 -14.64 0.82
CA THR A 903 59.32 -14.71 1.22
C THR A 903 59.75 -16.17 1.25
N SER A 904 60.48 -16.60 0.23
CA SER A 904 60.96 -17.98 0.08
C SER A 904 61.74 -18.47 1.32
N PHE A 905 61.32 -19.63 1.85
CA PHE A 905 62.22 -20.52 2.57
C PHE A 905 62.42 -21.81 1.76
N LEU A 906 63.62 -22.36 1.84
CA LEU A 906 63.98 -23.61 1.17
C LEU A 906 63.18 -24.78 1.75
N ASP A 907 62.72 -25.67 0.87
CA ASP A 907 63.37 -26.99 0.82
C ASP A 907 63.31 -27.62 -0.59
N THR A 908 64.03 -28.72 -0.78
CA THR A 908 64.40 -29.25 -2.10
C THR A 908 63.41 -30.23 -2.72
N GLU A 909 63.16 -30.12 -4.04
CA GLU A 909 62.68 -31.23 -4.87
C GLU A 909 63.65 -31.57 -6.03
N LEU A 910 63.69 -32.86 -6.37
CA LEU A 910 64.33 -33.45 -7.55
C LEU A 910 63.62 -34.79 -7.88
N PRO A 911 63.47 -35.18 -9.16
CA PRO A 911 62.32 -34.74 -9.95
C PRO A 911 61.65 -35.93 -10.70
N LEU A 912 60.67 -35.66 -11.59
CA LEU A 912 60.73 -36.16 -12.98
C LEU A 912 59.72 -35.47 -13.94
N SER A 913 60.19 -35.15 -15.17
CA SER A 913 59.54 -35.28 -16.50
C SER A 913 58.00 -35.30 -16.65
N SER A 914 57.33 -34.72 -17.67
CA SER A 914 57.70 -34.18 -19.01
C SER A 914 56.40 -33.79 -19.76
N SER A 915 56.32 -32.94 -20.81
CA SER A 915 57.29 -32.08 -21.51
C SER A 915 56.61 -31.17 -22.56
N THR A 916 57.16 -29.95 -22.76
CA THR A 916 57.23 -29.16 -24.04
C THR A 916 55.92 -28.72 -24.75
N LYS A 917 55.60 -27.41 -24.77
CA LYS A 917 55.95 -26.34 -25.78
C LYS A 917 54.92 -26.24 -26.95
N THR A 918 54.71 -25.13 -27.66
CA THR A 918 55.51 -23.89 -27.94
C THR A 918 54.57 -22.65 -27.99
N LEU A 919 54.96 -21.43 -27.55
CA LEU A 919 55.49 -20.26 -28.34
C LEU A 919 54.62 -19.80 -29.53
N SER A 920 54.55 -18.51 -29.94
CA SER A 920 55.16 -17.21 -29.50
C SER A 920 54.48 -16.05 -30.28
N SER A 921 54.65 -14.75 -30.03
CA SER A 921 55.54 -13.96 -29.13
C SER A 921 54.69 -12.98 -28.27
N SER A 922 54.88 -11.66 -28.03
CA SER A 922 55.86 -10.57 -28.36
C SER A 922 55.45 -9.29 -27.58
N SER A 923 56.22 -8.21 -27.37
CA SER A 923 57.67 -7.91 -27.28
C SER A 923 57.87 -6.37 -27.28
N ILE A 924 58.94 -5.84 -26.67
CA ILE A 924 59.48 -4.44 -26.80
C ILE A 924 58.63 -3.36 -26.07
N GLU A 925 59.15 -2.49 -25.18
CA GLU A 925 60.49 -2.42 -24.53
C GLU A 925 60.50 -1.56 -23.22
N THR A 926 61.48 -0.66 -23.03
CA THR A 926 61.83 0.11 -21.80
C THR A 926 61.45 1.61 -21.86
N SER A 927 61.66 2.51 -20.89
CA SER A 927 62.39 2.59 -19.60
C SER A 927 61.56 3.47 -18.58
N GLU A 928 61.98 3.99 -17.41
CA GLU A 928 63.28 4.15 -16.70
C GLU A 928 63.07 4.35 -15.16
N SER A 929 64.07 4.83 -14.39
CA SER A 929 63.92 5.12 -12.93
C SER A 929 64.87 6.22 -12.42
N PRO A 930 64.53 6.92 -11.33
CA PRO A 930 65.46 6.96 -10.19
C PRO A 930 64.83 6.96 -8.77
N SER A 931 65.61 6.44 -7.81
CA SER A 931 65.51 6.52 -6.34
C SER A 931 65.58 7.96 -5.78
N ILE A 932 65.39 8.32 -4.49
CA ILE A 932 65.43 7.65 -3.15
C ILE A 932 64.30 8.35 -2.31
N GLU A 933 63.69 7.85 -1.23
CA GLU A 933 64.20 7.65 0.16
C GLU A 933 63.02 7.23 1.08
N ALA A 934 63.28 6.65 2.27
CA ALA A 934 62.25 6.06 3.13
C ALA A 934 62.10 6.72 4.51
N SER A 935 60.87 6.89 4.99
CA SER A 935 60.56 7.22 6.41
C SER A 935 59.25 6.57 6.87
N GLN A 936 59.14 6.30 8.17
CA GLN A 936 58.05 5.52 8.77
C GLN A 936 56.92 6.40 9.31
N SER A 937 55.66 6.01 9.09
CA SER A 937 54.56 6.13 10.07
C SER A 937 53.32 5.33 9.64
N SER A 938 52.37 5.18 10.55
CA SER A 938 51.14 4.38 10.40
C SER A 938 49.95 5.22 9.92
N SER A 939 49.19 4.74 8.93
CA SER A 939 47.81 5.19 8.71
C SER A 939 46.97 4.17 7.94
N THR A 940 45.65 4.31 8.07
CA THR A 940 44.61 3.70 7.24
C THR A 940 44.86 3.92 5.74
N LYS A 941 44.53 2.93 4.90
CA LYS A 941 44.45 3.13 3.45
C LYS A 941 43.16 3.88 3.10
N THR A 942 43.29 4.98 2.38
CA THR A 942 42.18 5.70 1.74
C THR A 942 42.66 6.08 0.34
N LEU A 943 41.88 5.76 -0.70
CA LEU A 943 42.19 6.15 -2.08
C LEU A 943 41.52 7.48 -2.39
N SER A 944 42.33 8.47 -2.76
CA SER A 944 41.88 9.79 -3.18
C SER A 944 42.00 9.94 -4.70
N PHE A 945 40.89 10.17 -5.39
CA PHE A 945 40.91 10.68 -6.76
C PHE A 945 41.00 12.21 -6.75
N SER A 946 41.65 12.78 -7.76
CA SER A 946 41.83 14.23 -7.90
C SER A 946 40.78 14.82 -8.84
N ASP A 947 39.95 15.72 -8.35
CA ASP A 947 38.98 16.46 -9.17
C ASP A 947 39.68 17.26 -10.28
N THR A 948 39.17 17.15 -11.51
CA THR A 948 39.57 18.00 -12.64
C THR A 948 38.39 18.91 -13.00
N GLU A 949 38.41 20.15 -12.50
CA GLU A 949 37.42 21.16 -12.86
C GLU A 949 37.46 21.48 -14.36
N LEU A 950 36.29 21.54 -15.01
CA LEU A 950 36.07 22.38 -16.18
C LEU A 950 34.73 23.15 -16.03
N PRO A 951 34.70 24.48 -16.25
CA PRO A 951 33.55 25.32 -15.92
C PRO A 951 32.64 25.60 -17.12
N LEU A 952 31.36 25.92 -16.86
CA LEU A 952 30.52 26.65 -17.82
C LEU A 952 29.42 27.54 -17.17
N SER A 953 29.74 28.83 -17.12
CA SER A 953 28.85 30.02 -17.22
C SER A 953 27.46 30.05 -16.54
N SER A 954 27.28 31.03 -15.64
CA SER A 954 25.97 31.50 -15.18
C SER A 954 25.46 32.71 -15.98
N SER A 955 24.14 32.79 -16.25
CA SER A 955 23.51 34.06 -16.63
C SER A 955 21.99 34.14 -16.39
N PHE A 956 21.60 34.92 -15.38
CA PHE A 956 20.48 35.87 -15.38
C PHE A 956 19.13 35.55 -16.07
N LYS A 957 18.07 35.37 -15.26
CA LYS A 957 17.17 36.51 -14.88
C LYS A 957 16.09 36.14 -13.85
N THR A 958 15.98 36.93 -12.80
CA THR A 958 14.76 37.09 -11.99
C THR A 958 13.89 38.21 -12.58
N LEU A 959 12.57 38.12 -12.36
CA LEU A 959 11.60 39.16 -12.72
C LEU A 959 10.50 39.19 -11.65
N SER A 960 10.13 40.38 -11.16
CA SER A 960 9.29 40.54 -9.97
C SER A 960 8.42 41.80 -10.02
N PHE A 961 7.11 41.64 -9.76
CA PHE A 961 6.18 42.69 -9.29
C PHE A 961 5.23 41.99 -8.28
N LEU A 962 5.09 42.44 -7.02
CA LEU A 962 4.42 43.67 -6.52
C LEU A 962 2.89 43.65 -6.77
N SER A 963 2.02 43.92 -5.78
CA SER A 963 2.18 44.28 -4.35
C SER A 963 0.95 43.77 -3.54
N THR A 964 0.64 44.07 -2.25
CA THR A 964 0.89 45.24 -1.37
C THR A 964 0.70 44.88 0.14
N LYS A 965 0.56 45.89 1.00
CA LYS A 965 0.20 45.94 2.46
C LYS A 965 -0.70 47.20 2.66
N PRO A 966 -1.12 47.72 3.85
CA PRO A 966 -0.83 47.39 5.28
C PRO A 966 -2.16 47.26 6.12
N SER A 967 -2.38 47.62 7.41
CA SER A 967 -1.59 48.26 8.51
C SER A 967 -2.22 48.07 9.91
N GLN A 968 -1.43 47.57 10.89
CA GLN A 968 -1.38 48.02 12.31
C GLN A 968 -2.66 47.76 13.20
N TYR A 969 -2.70 47.92 14.53
CA TYR A 969 -1.90 48.71 15.51
C TYR A 969 -1.94 48.15 16.97
N PHE A 970 -0.96 48.56 17.82
CA PHE A 970 -0.93 48.59 19.32
C PHE A 970 -1.08 47.25 20.12
N SER A 971 -0.10 46.78 20.93
CA SER A 971 0.41 47.20 22.28
C SER A 971 -0.48 46.78 23.49
N SER A 972 -0.01 46.45 24.72
CA SER A 972 1.18 46.93 25.47
C SER A 972 1.70 46.00 26.60
N GLU A 973 2.87 46.38 27.16
CA GLU A 973 3.32 46.38 28.59
C GLU A 973 2.28 46.09 29.71
N ARG A 974 2.60 45.65 30.97
CA ARG A 974 3.89 45.57 31.75
C ARG A 974 3.79 44.70 33.06
N VAL A 975 4.89 44.01 33.43
CA VAL A 975 5.60 43.95 34.76
C VAL A 975 4.90 43.62 36.12
N SER A 976 5.68 42.96 37.02
CA SER A 976 5.59 42.84 38.52
C SER A 976 4.56 41.88 39.15
N SER A 977 4.75 41.28 40.35
CA SER A 977 5.97 40.94 41.13
C SER A 977 5.65 39.95 42.29
N SER A 978 6.68 39.35 42.90
CA SER A 978 6.70 38.66 44.22
C SER A 978 6.32 39.61 45.41
N PRO A 979 6.20 39.22 46.72
CA PRO A 979 6.84 38.05 47.40
C PRO A 979 6.13 37.42 48.65
N THR A 980 6.89 36.65 49.45
CA THR A 980 6.72 36.36 50.93
C THR A 980 5.55 35.46 51.39
N ASP A 981 5.59 34.73 52.52
CA ASP A 981 6.61 34.58 53.60
C ASP A 981 6.47 33.26 54.43
N LYS A 982 7.48 32.97 55.29
CA LYS A 982 7.49 32.21 56.59
C LYS A 982 6.79 30.82 56.71
N SER A 983 7.48 29.75 57.17
CA SER A 983 7.84 29.38 58.58
C SER A 983 6.64 28.86 59.42
N SER A 984 6.73 27.94 60.40
CA SER A 984 7.77 27.04 60.98
C SER A 984 7.06 25.99 61.91
N HIS A 985 7.56 25.22 62.91
CA HIS A 985 8.82 25.20 63.69
C HIS A 985 8.96 23.87 64.53
N THR A 986 10.11 23.15 64.45
CA THR A 986 10.63 22.15 65.47
C THR A 986 9.78 20.87 65.79
N PHE A 987 10.21 19.83 66.54
CA PHE A 987 11.29 19.59 67.54
C PHE A 987 11.94 18.17 67.48
N THR A 988 13.24 18.11 67.85
CA THR A 988 14.04 17.12 68.66
C THR A 988 13.40 15.81 69.18
N THR A 989 14.09 14.70 69.55
CA THR A 989 15.52 14.29 69.76
C THR A 989 15.56 12.72 69.80
N THR A 990 16.67 11.95 69.91
CA THR A 990 17.89 12.09 70.75
C THR A 990 19.06 11.23 70.20
N LYS A 991 20.29 11.54 70.62
CA LYS A 991 21.54 10.81 70.28
C LYS A 991 21.70 9.52 71.10
N ILE A 992 22.35 8.51 70.52
CA ILE A 992 23.46 7.77 71.16
C ILE A 992 24.66 7.80 70.18
N ASN A 993 25.88 7.83 70.71
CA ASN A 993 27.12 8.05 69.95
C ASN A 993 28.31 7.44 70.70
N ILE A 994 29.24 6.78 69.99
CA ILE A 994 30.64 6.49 70.40
C ILE A 994 31.41 5.89 69.20
N GLN A 995 32.36 6.69 68.66
CA GLN A 995 33.80 6.41 68.46
C GLN A 995 34.27 4.99 68.04
N SER A 996 35.26 4.79 67.14
CA SER A 996 36.14 5.71 66.36
C SER A 996 36.74 4.97 65.10
N ARG A 997 37.99 5.01 64.57
CA ARG A 997 39.33 5.51 65.00
C ARG A 997 40.37 5.80 63.87
N SER A 998 40.06 6.70 62.93
CA SER A 998 41.01 7.64 62.27
C SER A 998 42.34 7.18 61.60
N SER A 999 42.46 7.44 60.29
CA SER A 999 43.69 7.74 59.51
C SER A 999 43.24 8.39 58.17
N ARG A 1000 43.74 9.50 57.58
CA ARG A 1000 45.02 10.27 57.58
C ARG A 1000 46.22 9.42 57.10
N ILE A 1001 46.98 9.75 56.05
CA ILE A 1001 47.38 11.03 55.38
C ILE A 1001 47.48 10.76 53.85
N GLY A 1002 47.36 11.70 52.88
CA GLY A 1002 47.22 13.17 52.93
C GLY A 1002 47.00 13.82 51.53
N PHE A 1003 47.22 15.14 51.43
CA PHE A 1003 46.90 16.02 50.28
C PHE A 1003 48.14 16.46 49.46
N GLY A 1004 47.94 16.87 48.20
CA GLY A 1004 48.94 17.58 47.37
C GLY A 1004 48.79 17.32 45.85
N GLN A 1005 47.75 17.77 45.15
CA GLN A 1005 47.47 19.15 44.66
C GLN A 1005 47.94 19.37 43.19
N PHE A 1006 47.29 20.32 42.48
CA PHE A 1006 47.31 20.56 41.01
C PHE A 1006 46.49 19.54 40.17
N GLY A 1007 45.75 19.95 39.13
CA GLY A 1007 45.34 21.32 38.77
C GLY A 1007 44.80 21.53 37.34
N LYS A 1008 43.48 21.71 37.19
CA LYS A 1008 42.78 22.32 36.02
C LYS A 1008 42.95 21.67 34.62
N THR A 1009 42.24 20.57 34.38
CA THR A 1009 41.51 20.24 33.13
C THR A 1009 40.57 19.07 33.45
N LEU A 1010 39.42 18.85 32.79
CA LEU A 1010 38.79 19.52 31.65
C LEU A 1010 37.27 19.62 31.91
N VAL A 1011 36.65 20.78 31.68
CA VAL A 1011 35.18 20.91 31.70
C VAL A 1011 34.64 20.66 30.29
N SER A 1012 34.54 19.39 29.90
CA SER A 1012 33.88 18.91 28.67
C SER A 1012 33.73 17.38 28.70
N PHE A 1013 32.80 16.84 29.50
CA PHE A 1013 32.35 15.44 29.37
C PHE A 1013 30.96 15.14 29.98
N ILE A 1014 30.10 16.16 30.15
CA ILE A 1014 28.71 15.99 30.63
C ILE A 1014 27.78 16.88 29.78
N SER A 1015 27.63 16.55 28.49
CA SER A 1015 26.72 17.26 27.56
C SER A 1015 26.24 16.41 26.37
N LEU A 1016 26.47 15.09 26.36
CA LEU A 1016 26.26 14.23 25.17
C LEU A 1016 25.23 13.11 25.38
N LEU A 1017 24.33 13.24 26.36
CA LEU A 1017 23.26 12.28 26.67
C LEU A 1017 21.89 12.96 26.87
N PHE A 1018 21.67 14.07 26.15
CA PHE A 1018 20.41 14.85 26.20
C PHE A 1018 19.88 15.22 24.80
N VAL A 1019 20.18 14.41 23.79
CA VAL A 1019 19.57 14.48 22.44
C VAL A 1019 19.22 13.08 21.95
N LEU A 1020 18.25 12.44 22.63
CA LEU A 1020 17.54 11.25 22.15
C LEU A 1020 16.03 11.44 22.34
N ASN A 1021 15.51 12.54 21.79
CA ASN A 1021 14.09 12.59 21.44
C ASN A 1021 13.93 11.69 20.21
N PHE A 1022 13.32 10.52 20.40
CA PHE A 1022 12.79 9.74 19.28
C PHE A 1022 11.60 10.48 18.68
N SER A 1023 11.62 10.65 17.36
CA SER A 1023 10.55 11.22 16.52
C SER A 1023 10.74 10.65 15.12
#